data_AF-A0A6A6PQ74-F1
#
_entry.id   AF-A0A6A6PQ74-F1
#
_cell.length_a   1.000
_cell.length_b   1.000
_cell.length_c   1.000
_cell.angle_alpha   90.00
_cell.angle_beta   90.00
_cell.angle_gamma   90.00
#
_symmetry.space_group_name_H-M   'P 1'
#
loop_
_entity.id
_entity.type
_entity.pdbx_description
1 polymer ?
#
loop_
_entity_poly.entity_id
_entity_poly.type
_entity_poly.pdbx_seq_one_letter_code
_entity_poly.pdbx_strand_id
1 'polypeptide(L)'
;MPPKIYEPSNEFIEKSYLTDYRRYVNKTYGLSLETYEDLHKFSVDRPNDFWLSLWNYLPVKASVRPKRAIDESIPIDEFPEFYEGARLNYAENLLSRTGSDIAVKALNELTLDRPEEISWDDLRERVRLYADALKATGYQKGDVMCVIGGSTIKSLALYLAAGSIGGIIASFAHDAGERVLLDRVGQLKPKLLFAQPNYQYNGKTHEITDRVQGVWDAVEKPSGAQLVCTGDETPKGWKSFDEFLNQATGKALEFAQLPFHTPYVVMFSSGTTGTPKGIVHSQGGLIINGMKEHLLHYNHDLRAVHYHYAGIGWTLWNIMVGALFCGSQIVLYDGSPFYPSPEKLLKAVMATGVTSFGAGPRYFTELQKAGVNAKPYTKNVDKIPSAGALLTEAMALWVRDSFGSDKCQISTSGGTELCGNFVHGWQGKPVYAGENAVINLGMDVDIFTPEGKSAPMGESGELVCRKPFPNMPAMFWNDPGKKRYHATYFESFPHVWTHGDFIRKNPETGGYVISGRSDGVLNPSGIRFGSGEIYTILEREASGEVVDSICVGQQREQDQSERVFLFLLTKDGAVSPKLEKKIRDAVSRDLSRRHVPHFFFAVSQIPYNVNGKKLEIPLRAVLSEGKTAFTRRKFTAEEIQLLELYLPYFEVEKLTEGNEGKVKSKL
;
A
#
# COMPACT_ATOMS: atom_id res chain seq x y z
N MET A 1 -16.97 -19.03 -13.13
CA MET A 1 -17.13 -17.58 -13.09
C MET A 1 -17.34 -17.05 -11.69
N PRO A 2 -16.44 -16.18 -11.18
CA PRO A 2 -16.68 -15.45 -9.93
C PRO A 2 -17.92 -14.54 -10.07
N PRO A 3 -18.64 -14.25 -8.98
CA PRO A 3 -19.82 -13.40 -9.05
C PRO A 3 -19.47 -11.98 -9.50
N LYS A 4 -20.23 -11.46 -10.47
CA LYS A 4 -20.21 -10.04 -10.82
C LYS A 4 -20.84 -9.23 -9.68
N ILE A 5 -20.14 -8.20 -9.21
CA ILE A 5 -20.55 -7.37 -8.06
C ILE A 5 -20.86 -5.93 -8.42
N TYR A 6 -20.44 -5.49 -9.61
CA TYR A 6 -20.73 -4.15 -10.12
C TYR A 6 -20.80 -4.17 -11.65
N GLU A 7 -21.74 -3.41 -12.20
CA GLU A 7 -21.88 -3.17 -13.63
C GLU A 7 -21.92 -1.65 -13.86
N PRO A 8 -21.04 -1.10 -14.71
CA PRO A 8 -21.06 0.31 -15.05
C PRO A 8 -22.28 0.66 -15.92
N SER A 9 -22.78 1.90 -15.79
CA SER A 9 -23.73 2.41 -16.78
C SER A 9 -22.98 2.93 -18.01
N ASN A 10 -23.60 2.79 -19.19
CA ASN A 10 -23.05 3.38 -20.42
C ASN A 10 -22.87 4.90 -20.28
N GLU A 11 -23.79 5.58 -19.57
CA GLU A 11 -23.67 7.01 -19.29
C GLU A 11 -22.40 7.34 -18.51
N PHE A 12 -22.05 6.54 -17.50
CA PHE A 12 -20.80 6.73 -16.76
C PHE A 12 -19.58 6.51 -17.65
N ILE A 13 -19.55 5.42 -18.42
CA ILE A 13 -18.43 5.10 -19.33
C ILE A 13 -18.18 6.28 -20.27
N GLU A 14 -19.23 6.79 -20.92
CA GLU A 14 -19.17 7.87 -21.90
C GLU A 14 -18.66 9.21 -21.34
N LYS A 15 -18.93 9.47 -20.06
CA LYS A 15 -18.55 10.70 -19.34
C LYS A 15 -17.26 10.58 -18.53
N SER A 16 -16.68 9.38 -18.42
CA SER A 16 -15.49 9.17 -17.60
C SER A 16 -14.26 9.88 -18.17
N TYR A 17 -13.35 10.33 -17.29
CA TYR A 17 -12.10 10.96 -17.70
C TYR A 17 -11.21 10.02 -18.51
N LEU A 18 -11.30 8.71 -18.27
CA LEU A 18 -10.57 7.73 -19.07
C LEU A 18 -11.07 7.69 -20.51
N THR A 19 -12.38 7.71 -20.72
CA THR A 19 -12.97 7.79 -22.07
C THR A 19 -12.62 9.09 -22.76
N ASP A 20 -12.63 10.21 -22.03
CA ASP A 20 -12.20 11.51 -22.55
C ASP A 20 -10.72 11.51 -22.95
N TYR A 21 -9.83 11.00 -22.09
CA TYR A 21 -8.41 10.84 -22.40
C TYR A 21 -8.16 9.93 -23.62
N ARG A 22 -8.89 8.82 -23.74
CA ARG A 22 -8.83 7.95 -24.92
C ARG A 22 -9.20 8.71 -26.20
N ARG A 23 -10.26 9.53 -26.17
CA ARG A 23 -10.65 10.37 -27.32
C ARG A 23 -9.59 11.42 -27.63
N TYR A 24 -8.96 11.99 -26.62
CA TYR A 24 -7.82 12.89 -26.78
C TYR A 24 -6.64 12.19 -27.47
N VAL A 25 -6.30 10.96 -27.08
CA VAL A 25 -5.25 10.14 -27.73
C VAL A 25 -5.62 9.85 -29.19
N ASN A 26 -6.86 9.42 -29.46
CA ASN A 26 -7.36 9.19 -30.83
C ASN A 26 -7.19 10.42 -31.71
N LYS A 27 -7.62 11.59 -31.22
CA LYS A 27 -7.49 12.87 -31.93
C LYS A 27 -6.03 13.26 -32.16
N THR A 28 -5.17 13.05 -31.16
CA THR A 28 -3.77 13.49 -31.20
C THR A 28 -2.93 12.65 -32.17
N TYR A 29 -3.17 11.34 -32.22
CA TYR A 29 -2.36 10.39 -32.99
C TYR A 29 -3.06 9.79 -34.21
N GLY A 30 -4.28 10.21 -34.52
CA GLY A 30 -5.07 9.67 -35.63
C GLY A 30 -5.43 8.19 -35.45
N LEU A 31 -5.71 7.78 -34.21
CA LEU A 31 -6.04 6.40 -33.85
C LEU A 31 -7.56 6.23 -33.67
N SER A 32 -8.00 4.97 -33.62
CA SER A 32 -9.39 4.57 -33.38
C SER A 32 -9.48 3.56 -32.22
N LEU A 33 -8.95 3.92 -31.05
CA LEU A 33 -9.00 3.09 -29.85
C LEU A 33 -10.45 3.05 -29.32
N GLU A 34 -10.99 1.85 -29.08
CA GLU A 34 -12.41 1.61 -28.74
C GLU A 34 -12.64 0.98 -27.37
N THR A 35 -11.60 0.47 -26.73
CA THR A 35 -11.69 -0.19 -25.42
C THR A 35 -10.63 0.32 -24.45
N TYR A 36 -10.75 -0.08 -23.18
CA TYR A 36 -9.67 0.13 -22.22
C TYR A 36 -8.42 -0.62 -22.65
N GLU A 37 -8.59 -1.84 -23.15
CA GLU A 37 -7.52 -2.71 -23.61
C GLU A 37 -6.75 -2.10 -24.79
N ASP A 38 -7.42 -1.42 -25.72
CA ASP A 38 -6.76 -0.67 -26.80
C ASP A 38 -5.91 0.48 -26.26
N LEU A 39 -6.44 1.23 -25.28
CA LEU A 39 -5.71 2.32 -24.64
C LEU A 39 -4.52 1.81 -23.82
N HIS A 40 -4.69 0.72 -23.08
CA HIS A 40 -3.59 0.08 -22.34
C HIS A 40 -2.53 -0.42 -23.31
N LYS A 41 -2.91 -1.10 -24.41
CA LYS A 41 -1.99 -1.52 -25.46
C LYS A 41 -1.22 -0.34 -26.06
N PHE A 42 -1.88 0.77 -26.39
CA PHE A 42 -1.22 2.00 -26.81
C PHE A 42 -0.22 2.49 -25.75
N SER A 43 -0.62 2.46 -24.47
CA SER A 43 0.21 2.96 -23.37
C SER A 43 1.53 2.20 -23.18
N VAL A 44 1.54 0.91 -23.53
CA VAL A 44 2.73 0.05 -23.41
C VAL A 44 3.49 -0.07 -24.72
N ASP A 45 2.82 -0.07 -25.87
CA ASP A 45 3.47 -0.20 -27.18
C ASP A 45 4.16 1.08 -27.64
N ARG A 46 3.66 2.25 -27.21
CA ARG A 46 4.21 3.57 -27.55
C ARG A 46 4.46 4.42 -26.29
N PRO A 47 5.38 4.01 -25.40
CA PRO A 47 5.51 4.61 -24.08
C PRO A 47 5.91 6.09 -24.14
N ASN A 48 6.78 6.53 -25.04
CA ASN A 48 7.10 7.96 -25.16
C ASN A 48 5.86 8.79 -25.51
N ASP A 49 5.07 8.33 -26.50
CA ASP A 49 3.88 9.02 -26.97
C ASP A 49 2.77 9.02 -25.90
N PHE A 50 2.60 7.90 -25.21
CA PHE A 50 1.65 7.78 -24.10
C PHE A 50 2.01 8.75 -22.97
N TRP A 51 3.21 8.66 -22.42
CA TRP A 51 3.62 9.48 -21.28
C TRP A 51 3.66 10.98 -21.64
N LEU A 52 4.01 11.34 -22.87
CA LEU A 52 3.97 12.73 -23.33
C LEU A 52 2.54 13.24 -23.53
N SER A 53 1.65 12.42 -24.11
CA SER A 53 0.24 12.78 -24.27
C SER A 53 -0.47 12.87 -22.92
N LEU A 54 -0.14 11.98 -21.97
CA LEU A 54 -0.66 12.03 -20.62
C LEU A 54 -0.21 13.31 -19.92
N TRP A 55 1.07 13.68 -20.02
CA TRP A 55 1.57 14.96 -19.50
C TRP A 55 0.78 16.16 -20.06
N ASN A 56 0.46 16.14 -21.36
CA ASN A 56 -0.26 17.23 -22.01
C ASN A 56 -1.76 17.26 -21.68
N TYR A 57 -2.35 16.11 -21.40
CA TYR A 57 -3.75 15.99 -20.98
C TYR A 57 -3.95 16.39 -19.51
N LEU A 58 -3.03 15.96 -18.64
CA LEU A 58 -3.06 16.27 -17.23
C LEU A 58 -2.75 17.74 -16.95
N PRO A 59 -3.31 18.35 -15.89
CA PRO A 59 -3.08 19.76 -15.54
C PRO A 59 -1.73 19.96 -14.82
N VAL A 60 -0.63 19.41 -15.37
CA VAL A 60 0.70 19.49 -14.77
C VAL A 60 1.24 20.92 -14.81
N LYS A 61 1.56 21.47 -13.63
CA LYS A 61 2.29 22.73 -13.47
C LYS A 61 3.79 22.48 -13.53
N ALA A 62 4.44 23.11 -14.49
CA ALA A 62 5.88 23.02 -14.71
C ALA A 62 6.40 24.31 -15.36
N SER A 63 7.54 24.81 -14.87
CA SER A 63 8.24 25.94 -15.49
C SER A 63 8.96 25.56 -16.78
N VAL A 64 9.36 24.30 -16.92
CA VAL A 64 9.93 23.74 -18.16
C VAL A 64 9.19 22.46 -18.48
N ARG A 65 8.58 22.41 -19.66
CA ARG A 65 7.88 21.22 -20.17
C ARG A 65 8.86 20.29 -20.89
N PRO A 66 8.68 18.96 -20.77
CA PRO A 66 9.50 17.99 -21.47
C PRO A 66 9.21 18.00 -22.97
N LYS A 67 10.23 17.71 -23.78
CA LYS A 67 10.08 17.45 -25.23
C LYS A 67 9.92 15.96 -25.55
N ARG A 68 10.45 15.11 -24.67
CA ARG A 68 10.45 13.64 -24.75
C ARG A 68 10.07 13.13 -23.37
N ALA A 69 9.28 12.06 -23.31
CA ALA A 69 8.88 11.46 -22.05
C ALA A 69 9.87 10.40 -21.56
N ILE A 70 10.47 9.61 -22.45
CA ILE A 70 11.45 8.58 -22.08
C ILE A 70 12.34 8.23 -23.29
N ASP A 71 13.58 7.81 -23.03
CA ASP A 71 14.37 7.06 -23.99
C ASP A 71 14.05 5.56 -24.01
N GLU A 72 13.32 5.12 -25.04
CA GLU A 72 12.88 3.74 -25.21
C GLU A 72 14.03 2.76 -25.55
N SER A 73 15.22 3.27 -25.88
CA SER A 73 16.39 2.41 -26.14
C SER A 73 17.08 1.92 -24.86
N ILE A 74 16.77 2.52 -23.72
CA ILE A 74 17.40 2.19 -22.43
C ILE A 74 16.49 1.20 -21.68
N PRO A 75 17.02 0.03 -21.27
CA PRO A 75 16.23 -0.98 -20.55
C PRO A 75 15.90 -0.53 -19.12
N ILE A 76 14.86 -1.14 -18.53
CA ILE A 76 14.32 -0.76 -17.21
C ILE A 76 15.34 -0.83 -16.07
N ASP A 77 16.22 -1.80 -16.07
CA ASP A 77 17.26 -2.03 -15.06
C ASP A 77 18.48 -1.12 -15.21
N GLU A 78 18.55 -0.33 -16.29
CA GLU A 78 19.48 0.80 -16.45
C GLU A 78 18.88 2.14 -15.99
N PHE A 79 17.62 2.14 -15.53
CA PHE A 79 16.92 3.29 -14.91
C PHE A 79 16.83 4.52 -15.84
N PRO A 80 16.10 4.42 -16.97
CA PRO A 80 15.97 5.53 -17.91
C PRO A 80 15.36 6.78 -17.27
N GLU A 81 15.87 7.94 -17.66
CA GLU A 81 15.31 9.21 -17.22
C GLU A 81 13.98 9.50 -17.92
N PHE A 82 12.92 9.59 -17.12
CA PHE A 82 11.65 10.19 -17.53
C PHE A 82 11.69 11.72 -17.56
N TYR A 83 11.08 12.28 -18.61
CA TYR A 83 10.83 13.71 -18.81
C TYR A 83 12.08 14.58 -18.64
N GLU A 84 13.17 14.17 -19.29
CA GLU A 84 14.44 14.87 -19.25
C GLU A 84 14.28 16.37 -19.53
N GLY A 85 14.93 17.20 -18.70
CA GLY A 85 14.86 18.65 -18.79
C GLY A 85 13.62 19.29 -18.15
N ALA A 86 12.56 18.54 -17.83
CA ALA A 86 11.39 19.10 -17.17
C ALA A 86 11.74 19.71 -15.80
N ARG A 87 11.02 20.78 -15.42
CA ARG A 87 11.17 21.47 -14.13
C ARG A 87 9.80 21.72 -13.53
N LEU A 88 9.55 21.13 -12.37
CA LEU A 88 8.26 21.13 -11.68
C LEU A 88 8.44 21.03 -10.17
N ASN A 89 7.34 21.15 -9.43
CA ASN A 89 7.34 21.00 -7.97
C ASN A 89 6.10 20.21 -7.51
N TYR A 90 6.30 19.28 -6.57
CA TYR A 90 5.24 18.45 -5.99
C TYR A 90 4.17 19.30 -5.28
N ALA A 91 4.60 20.20 -4.39
CA ALA A 91 3.68 21.01 -3.61
C ALA A 91 2.93 22.02 -4.48
N GLU A 92 3.55 22.55 -5.55
CA GLU A 92 2.89 23.44 -6.50
C GLU A 92 1.74 22.76 -7.26
N ASN A 93 1.98 21.52 -7.71
CA ASN A 93 0.98 20.72 -8.43
C ASN A 93 -0.16 20.30 -7.51
N LEU A 94 0.16 19.94 -6.27
CA LEU A 94 -0.83 19.52 -5.29
C LEU A 94 -1.66 20.69 -4.77
N LEU A 95 -1.04 21.86 -4.56
CA LEU A 95 -1.72 23.13 -4.21
C LEU A 95 -2.12 23.92 -5.47
N SER A 96 -2.48 23.23 -6.56
CA SER A 96 -2.82 23.89 -7.82
C SER A 96 -4.14 24.65 -7.74
N ARG A 97 -5.09 24.14 -6.94
CA ARG A 97 -6.36 24.78 -6.57
C ARG A 97 -6.12 25.86 -5.49
N THR A 98 -6.94 26.90 -5.54
CA THR A 98 -6.96 28.06 -4.64
C THR A 98 -8.41 28.37 -4.27
N GLY A 99 -8.62 29.20 -3.26
CA GLY A 99 -9.92 29.70 -2.85
C GLY A 99 -10.38 29.16 -1.49
N SER A 100 -11.57 29.63 -1.09
CA SER A 100 -12.20 29.35 0.20
C SER A 100 -12.88 27.98 0.28
N ASP A 101 -12.92 27.21 -0.81
CA ASP A 101 -13.45 25.84 -0.77
C ASP A 101 -12.59 24.95 0.13
N ILE A 102 -13.22 24.01 0.83
CA ILE A 102 -12.52 23.07 1.70
C ILE A 102 -11.56 22.19 0.89
N ALA A 103 -10.32 22.08 1.37
CA ALA A 103 -9.31 21.16 0.85
C ALA A 103 -9.20 19.91 1.71
N VAL A 104 -9.24 20.09 3.03
CA VAL A 104 -8.98 19.01 4.00
C VAL A 104 -9.99 19.08 5.13
N LYS A 105 -10.50 17.92 5.51
CA LYS A 105 -11.28 17.71 6.74
C LYS A 105 -10.51 16.74 7.63
N ALA A 106 -10.16 17.14 8.84
CA ALA A 106 -9.39 16.32 9.76
C ALA A 106 -10.20 15.96 11.00
N LEU A 107 -10.19 14.67 11.34
CA LEU A 107 -10.81 14.12 12.54
C LEU A 107 -9.76 13.46 13.41
N ASN A 108 -10.06 13.41 14.70
CA ASN A 108 -9.42 12.52 15.65
C ASN A 108 -10.48 11.90 16.57
N GLU A 109 -10.06 11.08 17.53
CA GLU A 109 -10.99 10.40 18.46
C GLU A 109 -11.88 11.35 19.28
N LEU A 110 -11.48 12.62 19.43
CA LEU A 110 -12.17 13.64 20.22
C LEU A 110 -13.04 14.59 19.38
N THR A 111 -12.86 14.58 18.05
CA THR A 111 -13.50 15.53 17.12
C THR A 111 -14.35 14.87 16.05
N LEU A 112 -14.79 13.62 16.28
CA LEU A 112 -15.60 12.85 15.33
C LEU A 112 -16.88 13.58 14.86
N ASP A 113 -17.47 14.41 15.71
CA ASP A 113 -18.68 15.20 15.43
C ASP A 113 -18.41 16.62 14.93
N ARG A 114 -17.16 17.07 14.97
CA ARG A 114 -16.73 18.44 14.65
C ARG A 114 -15.34 18.43 14.00
N PRO A 115 -15.22 17.94 12.74
CA PRO A 115 -13.96 17.91 12.03
C PRO A 115 -13.33 19.31 11.93
N GLU A 116 -12.00 19.40 12.02
CA GLU A 116 -11.28 20.60 11.61
C GLU A 116 -11.34 20.68 10.08
N GLU A 117 -11.88 21.77 9.54
CA GLU A 117 -11.93 22.00 8.10
C GLU A 117 -11.02 23.17 7.74
N ILE A 118 -10.21 23.00 6.69
CA ILE A 118 -9.38 24.07 6.15
C ILE A 118 -9.59 24.22 4.65
N SER A 119 -9.60 25.47 4.19
CA SER A 119 -9.70 25.77 2.76
C SER A 119 -8.39 25.52 2.02
N TRP A 120 -8.44 25.60 0.69
CA TRP A 120 -7.23 25.58 -0.15
C TRP A 120 -6.28 26.75 0.17
N ASP A 121 -6.83 27.93 0.43
CA ASP A 121 -6.02 29.10 0.80
C ASP A 121 -5.43 28.97 2.21
N ASP A 122 -6.19 28.42 3.17
CA ASP A 122 -5.67 28.14 4.52
C ASP A 122 -4.54 27.10 4.50
N LEU A 123 -4.70 26.02 3.71
CA LEU A 123 -3.65 25.02 3.54
C LEU A 123 -2.40 25.66 2.93
N ARG A 124 -2.56 26.46 1.88
CA ARG A 124 -1.46 27.17 1.22
C ARG A 124 -0.73 28.11 2.18
N GLU A 125 -1.47 28.82 3.03
CA GLU A 125 -0.89 29.73 4.02
C GLU A 125 -0.13 28.98 5.11
N ARG A 126 -0.66 27.86 5.61
CA ARG A 126 0.09 26.98 6.54
C ARG A 126 1.38 26.48 5.90
N VAL A 127 1.34 26.05 4.64
CA VAL A 127 2.52 25.61 3.89
C VAL A 127 3.52 26.75 3.68
N ARG A 128 3.05 27.97 3.42
CA ARG A 128 3.89 29.17 3.33
C ARG A 128 4.67 29.39 4.62
N LEU A 129 3.96 29.48 5.74
CA LEU A 129 4.55 29.72 7.07
C LEU A 129 5.57 28.64 7.41
N TYR A 130 5.24 27.37 7.17
CA TYR A 130 6.11 26.26 7.51
C TYR A 130 7.34 26.23 6.60
N ALA A 131 7.18 26.49 5.29
CA ALA A 131 8.31 26.54 4.37
C ALA A 131 9.28 27.68 4.68
N ASP A 132 8.77 28.85 5.10
CA ASP A 132 9.60 29.98 5.53
C ASP A 132 10.37 29.65 6.83
N ALA A 133 9.69 29.09 7.83
CA ALA A 133 10.33 28.61 9.06
C ALA A 133 11.39 27.53 8.79
N LEU A 134 11.10 26.56 7.91
CA LEU A 134 12.07 25.55 7.47
C LEU A 134 13.31 26.23 6.87
N LYS A 135 13.15 27.12 5.88
CA LYS A 135 14.26 27.84 5.26
C LYS A 135 15.07 28.64 6.29
N ALA A 136 14.42 29.22 7.30
CA ALA A 136 15.09 29.98 8.37
C ALA A 136 15.96 29.11 9.30
N THR A 137 15.65 27.81 9.46
CA THR A 137 16.56 26.84 10.11
C THR A 137 17.77 26.46 9.25
N GLY A 138 17.85 27.00 8.03
CA GLY A 138 18.82 26.63 7.01
C GLY A 138 18.44 25.35 6.25
N TYR A 139 17.22 24.83 6.39
CA TYR A 139 16.74 23.68 5.62
C TYR A 139 16.70 24.01 4.13
N GLN A 140 17.34 23.17 3.32
CA GLN A 140 17.51 23.38 1.88
C GLN A 140 17.22 22.12 1.08
N LYS A 141 17.29 22.23 -0.25
CA LYS A 141 17.12 21.09 -1.16
C LYS A 141 18.05 19.94 -0.78
N GLY A 142 17.50 18.73 -0.67
CA GLY A 142 18.23 17.51 -0.31
C GLY A 142 18.44 17.28 1.19
N ASP A 143 18.18 18.26 2.05
CA ASP A 143 18.13 18.02 3.50
C ASP A 143 16.97 17.09 3.84
N VAL A 144 17.12 16.32 4.93
CA VAL A 144 16.11 15.35 5.39
C VAL A 144 15.35 15.87 6.60
N MET A 145 14.03 15.78 6.54
CA MET A 145 13.10 16.00 7.63
C MET A 145 12.35 14.72 7.96
N CYS A 146 12.24 14.39 9.25
CA CYS A 146 11.44 13.28 9.73
C CYS A 146 10.22 13.78 10.52
N VAL A 147 9.10 13.08 10.42
CA VAL A 147 7.89 13.32 11.20
C VAL A 147 7.50 12.04 11.94
N ILE A 148 7.37 12.08 13.26
CA ILE A 148 6.80 11.01 14.09
C ILE A 148 5.47 11.53 14.64
N GLY A 149 4.34 11.06 14.09
CA GLY A 149 3.04 11.58 14.48
C GLY A 149 1.85 10.93 13.78
N GLY A 150 0.74 11.65 13.77
CA GLY A 150 -0.53 11.22 13.20
C GLY A 150 -0.84 11.79 11.81
N SER A 151 -1.94 11.32 11.21
CA SER A 151 -2.48 11.87 9.97
C SER A 151 -3.27 13.15 10.26
N THR A 152 -2.57 14.27 10.33
CA THR A 152 -3.13 15.59 10.68
C THR A 152 -2.87 16.63 9.59
N ILE A 153 -3.60 17.75 9.63
CA ILE A 153 -3.33 18.92 8.78
C ILE A 153 -1.90 19.43 8.97
N LYS A 154 -1.39 19.42 10.21
CA LYS A 154 -0.03 19.85 10.54
C LYS A 154 1.01 18.97 9.83
N SER A 155 0.84 17.65 9.89
CA SER A 155 1.72 16.70 9.20
C SER A 155 1.67 16.86 7.68
N LEU A 156 0.48 17.07 7.10
CA LEU A 156 0.33 17.35 5.67
C LEU A 156 0.99 18.66 5.25
N ALA A 157 0.85 19.72 6.04
CA ALA A 157 1.47 21.01 5.75
C ALA A 157 3.01 20.94 5.85
N LEU A 158 3.57 20.20 6.82
CA LEU A 158 5.01 19.91 6.88
C LEU A 158 5.48 19.14 5.64
N TYR A 159 4.74 18.11 5.25
CA TYR A 159 5.00 17.33 4.04
C TYR A 159 5.10 18.24 2.81
N LEU A 160 4.08 19.06 2.56
CA LEU A 160 4.07 20.00 1.44
C LEU A 160 5.14 21.10 1.54
N ALA A 161 5.47 21.58 2.74
CA ALA A 161 6.50 22.59 2.95
C ALA A 161 7.91 22.04 2.62
N ALA A 162 8.21 20.78 2.97
CA ALA A 162 9.44 20.14 2.54
C ALA A 162 9.48 19.98 1.01
N GLY A 163 8.36 19.58 0.41
CA GLY A 163 8.22 19.43 -1.05
C GLY A 163 8.41 20.74 -1.82
N SER A 164 7.92 21.87 -1.30
CA SER A 164 8.06 23.18 -1.95
C SER A 164 9.52 23.64 -2.03
N ILE A 165 10.36 23.25 -1.06
CA ILE A 165 11.80 23.56 -1.00
C ILE A 165 12.63 22.58 -1.85
N GLY A 166 12.15 21.35 -2.03
CA GLY A 166 12.93 20.24 -2.58
C GLY A 166 13.72 19.47 -1.52
N GLY A 167 13.30 19.55 -0.26
CA GLY A 167 13.80 18.70 0.80
C GLY A 167 13.20 17.30 0.73
N ILE A 168 13.75 16.38 1.52
CA ILE A 168 13.38 14.97 1.59
C ILE A 168 12.62 14.72 2.88
N ILE A 169 11.51 14.00 2.84
CA ILE A 169 10.68 13.70 4.00
C ILE A 169 10.49 12.19 4.22
N ALA A 170 10.51 11.78 5.48
CA ALA A 170 10.06 10.47 5.92
C ALA A 170 9.09 10.61 7.10
N SER A 171 7.98 9.89 7.05
CA SER A 171 6.96 9.92 8.10
C SER A 171 6.82 8.57 8.79
N PHE A 172 6.63 8.60 10.10
CA PHE A 172 6.46 7.43 10.96
C PHE A 172 5.23 7.62 11.83
N ALA A 173 4.45 6.55 12.00
CA ALA A 173 3.32 6.57 12.90
C ALA A 173 3.77 6.66 14.36
N HIS A 174 2.91 7.24 15.21
CA HIS A 174 3.16 7.41 16.63
C HIS A 174 3.39 6.10 17.38
N ASP A 175 2.91 4.97 16.87
CA ASP A 175 3.01 3.64 17.51
C ASP A 175 4.29 2.90 17.12
N ALA A 176 5.11 3.46 16.22
CA ALA A 176 6.38 2.87 15.82
C ALA A 176 7.30 2.66 17.02
N GLY A 177 7.72 1.40 17.24
CA GLY A 177 8.61 1.03 18.33
C GLY A 177 9.99 1.70 18.23
N GLU A 178 10.66 1.86 19.37
CA GLU A 178 11.96 2.54 19.46
C GLU A 178 13.00 1.97 18.50
N ARG A 179 13.12 0.64 18.45
CA ARG A 179 14.06 -0.04 17.54
C ARG A 179 13.75 0.24 16.07
N VAL A 180 12.47 0.26 15.70
CA VAL A 180 12.03 0.55 14.33
C VAL A 180 12.41 1.98 13.96
N LEU A 181 12.24 2.93 14.89
CA LEU A 181 12.63 4.31 14.70
C LEU A 181 14.16 4.45 14.59
N LEU A 182 14.94 3.83 15.48
CA LEU A 182 16.41 3.82 15.40
C LEU A 182 16.92 3.29 14.05
N ASP A 183 16.42 2.14 13.61
CA ASP A 183 16.87 1.49 12.37
C ASP A 183 16.47 2.28 11.11
N ARG A 184 15.49 3.20 11.19
CA ARG A 184 14.99 3.98 10.05
C ARG A 184 15.47 5.43 10.09
N VAL A 185 15.19 6.15 11.18
CA VAL A 185 15.64 7.53 11.40
C VAL A 185 17.17 7.60 11.41
N GLY A 186 17.85 6.60 11.99
CA GLY A 186 19.31 6.53 12.01
C GLY A 186 19.96 6.43 10.63
N GLN A 187 19.28 5.84 9.65
CA GLN A 187 19.77 5.80 8.26
C GLN A 187 19.68 7.17 7.58
N LEU A 188 18.70 7.98 7.97
CA LEU A 188 18.35 9.24 7.32
C LEU A 188 19.14 10.45 7.84
N LYS A 189 19.63 10.39 9.08
CA LYS A 189 20.39 11.47 9.75
C LYS A 189 19.67 12.82 9.60
N PRO A 190 18.42 12.95 10.07
CA PRO A 190 17.59 14.10 9.77
C PRO A 190 18.15 15.40 10.35
N LYS A 191 17.99 16.48 9.60
CA LYS A 191 18.25 17.84 10.09
C LYS A 191 17.12 18.35 10.98
N LEU A 192 15.91 17.88 10.75
CA LEU A 192 14.74 18.22 11.54
C LEU A 192 13.96 16.95 11.86
N LEU A 193 13.66 16.75 13.13
CA LEU A 193 12.71 15.74 13.58
C LEU A 193 11.52 16.44 14.24
N PHE A 194 10.35 16.34 13.61
CA PHE A 194 9.09 16.77 14.20
C PHE A 194 8.44 15.59 14.89
N ALA A 195 8.02 15.74 16.13
CA ALA A 195 7.39 14.66 16.87
C ALA A 195 6.25 15.14 17.76
N GLN A 196 5.18 14.37 17.80
CA GLN A 196 4.12 14.56 18.78
C GLN A 196 4.47 13.75 20.04
N PRO A 197 4.61 14.39 21.22
CA PRO A 197 5.07 13.73 22.44
C PRO A 197 4.03 12.77 23.01
N ASN A 198 2.75 12.97 22.69
CA ASN A 198 1.66 12.08 23.05
C ASN A 198 0.58 12.01 21.95
N TYR A 199 -0.25 10.97 22.00
CA TYR A 199 -1.32 10.78 21.04
C TYR A 199 -2.51 10.05 21.68
N GLN A 200 -3.70 10.21 21.08
CA GLN A 200 -4.90 9.46 21.45
C GLN A 200 -5.03 8.21 20.57
N TYR A 201 -5.21 7.05 21.18
CA TYR A 201 -5.55 5.83 20.47
C TYR A 201 -6.41 4.91 21.32
N ASN A 202 -7.53 4.48 20.74
CA ASN A 202 -8.52 3.63 21.37
C ASN A 202 -9.03 4.18 22.71
N GLY A 203 -9.26 5.51 22.76
CA GLY A 203 -9.74 6.23 23.94
C GLY A 203 -8.71 6.38 25.05
N LYS A 204 -7.43 6.16 24.76
CA LYS A 204 -6.33 6.28 25.73
C LYS A 204 -5.27 7.27 25.22
N THR A 205 -4.75 8.06 26.13
CA THR A 205 -3.54 8.87 25.90
C THR A 205 -2.30 7.99 26.03
N HIS A 206 -1.40 8.08 25.06
CA HIS A 206 -0.11 7.41 25.06
C HIS A 206 1.02 8.44 25.03
N GLU A 207 1.90 8.38 26.02
CA GLU A 207 3.10 9.24 26.12
C GLU A 207 4.30 8.55 25.46
N ILE A 208 5.01 9.27 24.60
CA ILE A 208 6.11 8.73 23.79
C ILE A 208 7.38 9.57 23.82
N THR A 209 7.39 10.62 24.65
CA THR A 209 8.50 11.56 24.83
C THR A 209 9.84 10.85 25.02
N ASP A 210 9.95 9.96 26.01
CA ASP A 210 11.21 9.28 26.34
C ASP A 210 11.73 8.42 25.18
N ARG A 211 10.82 7.73 24.49
CA ARG A 211 11.15 6.91 23.31
C ARG A 211 11.68 7.75 22.17
N VAL A 212 11.03 8.88 21.87
CA VAL A 212 11.48 9.79 20.80
C VAL A 212 12.80 10.45 21.18
N GLN A 213 12.97 10.86 22.44
CA GLN A 213 14.21 11.43 22.95
C GLN A 213 15.36 10.42 22.85
N GLY A 214 15.15 9.17 23.26
CA GLY A 214 16.14 8.09 23.16
C GLY A 214 16.59 7.84 21.71
N VAL A 215 15.64 7.82 20.76
CA VAL A 215 15.96 7.74 19.33
C VAL A 215 16.77 8.95 18.90
N TRP A 216 16.31 10.16 19.24
CA TRP A 216 16.97 11.40 18.83
C TRP A 216 18.40 11.45 19.34
N ASP A 217 18.67 11.08 20.59
CA ASP A 217 20.02 11.13 21.17
C ASP A 217 20.96 10.09 20.56
N ALA A 218 20.44 8.92 20.20
CA ALA A 218 21.22 7.81 19.64
C ALA A 218 21.57 7.97 18.15
N VAL A 219 20.78 8.71 17.37
CA VAL A 219 21.04 8.86 15.92
C VAL A 219 22.13 9.89 15.63
N GLU A 220 22.96 9.63 14.62
CA GLU A 220 23.85 10.64 14.06
C GLU A 220 23.04 11.74 13.36
N LYS A 221 23.45 13.00 13.55
CA LYS A 221 22.70 14.18 13.07
C LYS A 221 23.68 15.23 12.53
N PRO A 222 23.31 16.01 11.51
CA PRO A 222 24.10 17.17 11.09
C PRO A 222 24.14 18.23 12.18
N SER A 223 25.16 19.11 12.12
CA SER A 223 25.25 20.27 13.02
C SER A 223 24.02 21.16 12.90
N GLY A 224 23.49 21.63 14.03
CA GLY A 224 22.30 22.48 14.10
C GLY A 224 20.97 21.75 13.88
N ALA A 225 20.97 20.41 13.88
CA ALA A 225 19.73 19.65 13.79
C ALA A 225 18.79 19.92 14.98
N GLN A 226 17.48 19.96 14.73
CA GLN A 226 16.47 20.31 15.75
C GLN A 226 15.44 19.20 15.95
N LEU A 227 15.05 18.98 17.21
CA LEU A 227 13.89 18.20 17.61
C LEU A 227 12.77 19.17 17.98
N VAL A 228 11.65 19.10 17.26
CA VAL A 228 10.53 20.05 17.36
C VAL A 228 9.27 19.31 17.80
N CYS A 229 8.65 19.78 18.89
CA CYS A 229 7.37 19.29 19.37
C CYS A 229 6.24 19.75 18.44
N THR A 230 5.37 18.83 18.01
CA THR A 230 4.15 19.14 17.26
C THR A 230 2.87 18.98 18.09
N GLY A 231 2.97 18.55 19.36
CA GLY A 231 1.86 18.51 20.31
C GLY A 231 1.65 19.85 21.02
N ASP A 232 0.66 19.88 21.91
CA ASP A 232 0.28 21.10 22.65
C ASP A 232 1.25 21.40 23.80
N GLU A 233 1.67 20.37 24.53
CA GLU A 233 2.68 20.49 25.59
C GLU A 233 4.07 20.16 25.04
N THR A 234 5.04 21.05 25.26
CA THR A 234 6.42 20.87 24.76
C THR A 234 7.29 20.22 25.84
N PRO A 235 7.87 19.02 25.58
CA PRO A 235 8.81 18.41 26.51
C PRO A 235 10.06 19.25 26.75
N LYS A 236 10.67 19.09 27.93
CA LYS A 236 11.92 19.79 28.26
C LYS A 236 13.02 19.40 27.28
N GLY A 237 13.70 20.40 26.72
CA GLY A 237 14.80 20.22 25.77
C GLY A 237 14.36 20.09 24.31
N TRP A 238 13.06 20.00 24.06
CA TRP A 238 12.51 20.09 22.71
C TRP A 238 12.22 21.55 22.38
N LYS A 239 12.26 21.89 21.10
CA LYS A 239 11.78 23.18 20.61
C LYS A 239 10.27 23.12 20.46
N SER A 240 9.52 24.13 20.89
CA SER A 240 8.08 24.16 20.66
C SER A 240 7.77 24.42 19.19
N PHE A 241 6.55 24.07 18.74
CA PHE A 241 6.14 24.38 17.38
C PHE A 241 6.12 25.89 17.12
N ASP A 242 5.67 26.69 18.11
CA ASP A 242 5.65 28.15 18.00
C ASP A 242 7.05 28.75 17.95
N GLU A 243 8.00 28.24 18.74
CA GLU A 243 9.41 28.63 18.64
C GLU A 243 9.99 28.27 17.27
N PHE A 244 9.57 27.15 16.68
CA PHE A 244 9.94 26.81 15.32
C PHE A 244 9.38 27.82 14.31
N LEU A 245 8.08 28.14 14.39
CA LEU A 245 7.40 29.07 13.49
C LEU A 245 7.89 30.52 13.64
N ASN A 246 8.27 30.96 14.85
CA ASN A 246 8.80 32.30 15.11
C ASN A 246 10.15 32.57 14.42
N GLN A 247 10.78 31.54 13.83
CA GLN A 247 11.95 31.72 12.95
C GLN A 247 11.57 32.19 11.55
N ALA A 248 10.31 32.07 11.15
CA ALA A 248 9.83 32.54 9.85
C ALA A 248 10.14 34.04 9.67
N THR A 249 10.53 34.40 8.44
CA THR A 249 11.00 35.75 8.11
C THR A 249 9.98 36.59 7.36
N GLY A 250 8.76 36.07 7.16
CA GLY A 250 7.68 36.71 6.40
C GLY A 250 7.80 36.50 4.89
N LYS A 251 8.54 35.49 4.43
CA LYS A 251 8.72 35.24 2.98
C LYS A 251 7.47 34.63 2.35
N ALA A 252 7.28 34.96 1.07
CA ALA A 252 6.23 34.37 0.25
C ALA A 252 6.51 32.88 -0.02
N LEU A 253 5.45 32.12 -0.36
CA LEU A 253 5.58 30.72 -0.72
C LEU A 253 6.17 30.64 -2.12
N GLU A 254 7.37 30.10 -2.21
CA GLU A 254 8.04 29.81 -3.47
C GLU A 254 8.16 28.31 -3.66
N PHE A 255 7.83 27.85 -4.85
CA PHE A 255 7.98 26.45 -5.24
C PHE A 255 9.26 26.29 -6.06
N ALA A 256 10.25 25.60 -5.50
CA ALA A 256 11.49 25.30 -6.19
C ALA A 256 11.19 24.49 -7.45
N GLN A 257 11.65 24.98 -8.60
CA GLN A 257 11.46 24.31 -9.89
C GLN A 257 12.57 23.28 -10.10
N LEU A 258 12.22 22.01 -9.93
CA LEU A 258 13.17 20.92 -9.72
C LEU A 258 13.12 19.91 -10.87
N PRO A 259 14.24 19.21 -11.17
CA PRO A 259 14.23 18.08 -12.10
C PRO A 259 13.19 17.02 -11.70
N PHE A 260 12.63 16.34 -12.69
CA PHE A 260 11.58 15.32 -12.50
C PHE A 260 11.93 14.27 -11.43
N HIS A 261 13.16 13.74 -11.47
CA HIS A 261 13.65 12.70 -10.56
C HIS A 261 14.15 13.20 -9.21
N THR A 262 13.88 14.45 -8.83
CA THR A 262 14.33 14.99 -7.53
C THR A 262 13.78 14.15 -6.38
N PRO A 263 14.65 13.53 -5.53
CA PRO A 263 14.25 12.78 -4.34
C PRO A 263 13.33 13.57 -3.43
N TYR A 264 12.30 12.91 -2.88
CA TYR A 264 11.33 13.57 -2.02
C TYR A 264 10.86 12.69 -0.86
N VAL A 265 10.06 11.65 -1.10
CA VAL A 265 9.52 10.83 -0.02
C VAL A 265 10.38 9.59 0.18
N VAL A 266 10.79 9.31 1.42
CA VAL A 266 11.39 8.03 1.79
C VAL A 266 10.39 7.20 2.57
N MET A 267 10.14 5.99 2.08
CA MET A 267 9.32 4.98 2.76
C MET A 267 10.14 3.73 3.02
N PHE A 268 9.94 3.10 4.17
CA PHE A 268 10.70 1.92 4.54
C PHE A 268 9.91 0.64 4.33
N SER A 269 10.50 -0.33 3.64
CA SER A 269 10.01 -1.71 3.60
C SER A 269 10.82 -2.61 4.53
N SER A 270 10.14 -3.62 5.10
CA SER A 270 10.79 -4.71 5.84
C SER A 270 11.56 -5.58 4.86
N GLY A 271 12.89 -5.51 4.88
CA GLY A 271 13.73 -6.41 4.10
C GLY A 271 13.69 -7.82 4.69
N THR A 272 13.70 -8.85 3.85
CA THR A 272 13.64 -10.27 4.25
C THR A 272 14.92 -10.77 4.94
N THR A 273 16.05 -10.05 4.82
CA THR A 273 17.37 -10.54 5.23
C THR A 273 18.30 -9.47 5.84
N GLY A 274 17.84 -8.25 6.16
CA GLY A 274 18.75 -7.19 6.64
C GLY A 274 18.12 -5.87 7.07
N THR A 275 18.93 -4.81 7.09
CA THR A 275 18.53 -3.43 7.45
C THR A 275 17.37 -2.94 6.55
N PRO A 276 16.32 -2.29 7.12
CA PRO A 276 15.16 -1.81 6.35
C PRO A 276 15.56 -1.02 5.09
N LYS A 277 14.91 -1.29 3.96
CA LYS A 277 15.20 -0.63 2.69
C LYS A 277 14.50 0.73 2.69
N GLY A 278 15.26 1.83 2.66
CA GLY A 278 14.71 3.17 2.45
C GLY A 278 14.42 3.38 0.96
N ILE A 279 13.17 3.24 0.54
CA ILE A 279 12.73 3.41 -0.84
C ILE A 279 12.43 4.88 -1.08
N VAL A 280 13.15 5.51 -2.01
CA VAL A 280 13.05 6.95 -2.27
C VAL A 280 12.24 7.20 -3.53
N HIS A 281 11.20 8.04 -3.40
CA HIS A 281 10.34 8.47 -4.50
C HIS A 281 10.72 9.86 -4.99
N SER A 282 10.59 10.10 -6.29
CA SER A 282 10.81 11.42 -6.88
C SER A 282 9.55 12.29 -6.87
N GLN A 283 9.72 13.61 -6.84
CA GLN A 283 8.59 14.54 -6.95
C GLN A 283 7.78 14.32 -8.23
N GLY A 284 8.46 14.22 -9.38
CA GLY A 284 7.82 14.04 -10.68
C GLY A 284 7.06 12.73 -10.80
N GLY A 285 7.67 11.62 -10.34
CA GLY A 285 7.05 10.30 -10.37
C GLY A 285 5.74 10.27 -9.58
N LEU A 286 5.73 10.85 -8.38
CA LEU A 286 4.52 10.94 -7.55
C LEU A 286 3.43 11.83 -8.17
N ILE A 287 3.79 12.95 -8.81
CA ILE A 287 2.82 13.83 -9.50
C ILE A 287 2.13 13.08 -10.63
N ILE A 288 2.90 12.50 -11.56
CA ILE A 288 2.35 11.88 -12.76
C ILE A 288 1.54 10.62 -12.40
N ASN A 289 2.06 9.77 -11.51
CA ASN A 289 1.30 8.59 -11.10
C ASN A 289 0.06 8.94 -10.29
N GLY A 290 0.17 9.91 -9.36
CA GLY A 290 -0.96 10.38 -8.55
C GLY A 290 -2.09 10.93 -9.43
N MET A 291 -1.78 11.84 -10.36
CA MET A 291 -2.78 12.36 -11.31
C MET A 291 -3.37 11.26 -12.19
N LYS A 292 -2.55 10.34 -12.71
CA LYS A 292 -3.02 9.22 -13.54
C LYS A 292 -4.02 8.34 -12.78
N GLU A 293 -3.66 7.87 -11.59
CA GLU A 293 -4.52 6.97 -10.81
C GLU A 293 -5.78 7.68 -10.31
N HIS A 294 -5.65 8.90 -9.74
CA HIS A 294 -6.80 9.63 -9.21
C HIS A 294 -7.75 10.12 -10.30
N LEU A 295 -7.24 10.72 -11.37
CA LEU A 295 -8.10 11.26 -12.42
C LEU A 295 -8.66 10.17 -13.33
N LEU A 296 -7.82 9.26 -13.84
CA LEU A 296 -8.24 8.31 -14.87
C LEU A 296 -8.87 7.03 -14.27
N HIS A 297 -8.28 6.48 -13.22
CA HIS A 297 -8.73 5.20 -12.67
C HIS A 297 -9.80 5.34 -11.59
N TYR A 298 -9.60 6.27 -10.66
CA TYR A 298 -10.61 6.60 -9.64
C TYR A 298 -11.67 7.59 -10.13
N ASN A 299 -11.46 8.25 -11.27
CA ASN A 299 -12.40 9.24 -11.80
C ASN A 299 -12.71 10.36 -10.77
N HIS A 300 -11.69 10.78 -10.02
CA HIS A 300 -11.79 11.90 -9.09
C HIS A 300 -11.91 13.23 -9.84
N ASP A 301 -12.67 14.15 -9.27
CA ASP A 301 -12.87 15.50 -9.78
C ASP A 301 -12.89 16.54 -8.64
N LEU A 302 -13.21 17.78 -8.96
CA LEU A 302 -13.29 18.88 -7.99
C LEU A 302 -14.36 18.71 -6.90
N ARG A 303 -15.29 17.76 -7.08
CA ARG A 303 -16.39 17.44 -6.14
C ARG A 303 -16.08 16.19 -5.31
N ALA A 304 -15.10 15.40 -5.71
CA ALA A 304 -14.73 14.20 -4.99
C ALA A 304 -14.19 14.54 -3.60
N VAL A 305 -14.66 13.81 -2.61
CA VAL A 305 -14.13 13.76 -1.25
C VAL A 305 -13.58 12.35 -1.02
N HIS A 306 -12.26 12.25 -0.90
CA HIS A 306 -11.56 10.97 -0.77
C HIS A 306 -11.08 10.74 0.66
N TYR A 307 -11.37 9.56 1.19
CA TYR A 307 -10.80 9.05 2.42
C TYR A 307 -10.22 7.68 2.14
N HIS A 308 -9.01 7.41 2.60
CA HIS A 308 -8.47 6.07 2.67
C HIS A 308 -8.01 5.81 4.10
N TYR A 309 -8.49 4.74 4.72
CA TYR A 309 -7.98 4.33 6.03
C TYR A 309 -6.50 3.92 5.90
N ALA A 310 -5.61 4.82 6.28
CA ALA A 310 -4.17 4.61 6.24
C ALA A 310 -3.46 5.48 7.29
N GLY A 311 -2.53 4.88 8.03
CA GLY A 311 -1.63 5.63 8.91
C GLY A 311 -0.58 6.41 8.11
N ILE A 312 -0.09 7.52 8.67
CA ILE A 312 0.89 8.40 8.01
C ILE A 312 2.18 7.68 7.57
N GLY A 313 2.57 6.61 8.29
CA GLY A 313 3.74 5.80 7.96
C GLY A 313 3.53 4.82 6.80
N TRP A 314 2.31 4.75 6.22
CA TRP A 314 1.99 3.81 5.15
C TRP A 314 2.05 4.49 3.78
N THR A 315 2.42 3.72 2.76
CA THR A 315 2.35 4.16 1.37
C THR A 315 0.94 4.57 0.96
N LEU A 316 -0.09 3.92 1.50
CA LEU A 316 -1.49 4.28 1.22
C LEU A 316 -1.84 5.71 1.64
N TRP A 317 -1.21 6.27 2.68
CA TRP A 317 -1.40 7.67 3.05
C TRP A 317 -0.84 8.61 1.98
N ASN A 318 0.34 8.29 1.44
CA ASN A 318 0.96 9.04 0.34
C ASN A 318 0.13 8.96 -0.94
N ILE A 319 -0.44 7.79 -1.25
CA ILE A 319 -1.39 7.61 -2.36
C ILE A 319 -2.64 8.46 -2.11
N MET A 320 -3.26 8.37 -0.93
CA MET A 320 -4.48 9.14 -0.58
C MET A 320 -4.29 10.65 -0.77
N VAL A 321 -3.14 11.20 -0.35
CA VAL A 321 -2.79 12.61 -0.54
C VAL A 321 -2.77 13.01 -2.02
N GLY A 322 -2.53 12.07 -2.93
CA GLY A 322 -2.56 12.27 -4.38
C GLY A 322 -3.91 12.74 -4.94
N ALA A 323 -5.03 12.52 -4.23
CA ALA A 323 -6.34 13.03 -4.64
C ALA A 323 -6.35 14.57 -4.76
N LEU A 324 -5.53 15.27 -3.97
CA LEU A 324 -5.39 16.72 -4.03
C LEU A 324 -4.84 17.22 -5.38
N PHE A 325 -4.11 16.39 -6.14
CA PHE A 325 -3.67 16.75 -7.50
C PHE A 325 -4.82 16.98 -8.47
N CYS A 326 -5.97 16.34 -8.22
CA CYS A 326 -7.19 16.50 -9.02
C CYS A 326 -8.07 17.65 -8.50
N GLY A 327 -7.59 18.42 -7.51
CA GLY A 327 -8.35 19.42 -6.79
C GLY A 327 -9.47 18.84 -5.93
N SER A 328 -9.50 17.52 -5.71
CA SER A 328 -10.45 16.84 -4.82
C SER A 328 -10.16 17.16 -3.35
N GLN A 329 -11.14 16.96 -2.48
CA GLN A 329 -10.93 17.09 -1.03
C GLN A 329 -10.40 15.77 -0.46
N ILE A 330 -9.64 15.84 0.63
CA ILE A 330 -9.28 14.65 1.41
C ILE A 330 -9.79 14.73 2.85
N VAL A 331 -10.05 13.56 3.42
CA VAL A 331 -10.34 13.41 4.84
C VAL A 331 -9.11 12.78 5.50
N LEU A 332 -8.65 13.36 6.60
CA LEU A 332 -7.59 12.83 7.44
C LEU A 332 -8.19 12.34 8.75
N TYR A 333 -7.74 11.19 9.24
CA TYR A 333 -8.15 10.66 10.53
C TYR A 333 -6.93 10.24 11.35
N ASP A 334 -6.86 10.74 12.58
CA ASP A 334 -5.83 10.37 13.56
C ASP A 334 -6.46 9.66 14.77
N GLY A 335 -6.36 8.34 14.81
CA GLY A 335 -6.92 7.53 15.89
C GLY A 335 -7.16 6.06 15.50
N SER A 336 -7.76 5.32 16.43
CA SER A 336 -8.13 3.91 16.24
C SER A 336 -9.33 3.77 15.32
N PRO A 337 -9.27 2.90 14.29
CA PRO A 337 -10.40 2.64 13.39
C PRO A 337 -11.65 2.06 14.08
N PHE A 338 -11.53 1.66 15.35
CA PHE A 338 -12.53 0.91 16.09
C PHE A 338 -13.03 1.64 17.34
N TYR A 339 -12.60 2.88 17.56
CA TYR A 339 -13.02 3.69 18.69
C TYR A 339 -13.89 4.87 18.26
N PRO A 340 -14.96 5.22 19.02
CA PRO A 340 -15.52 4.51 20.18
C PRO A 340 -16.28 3.22 19.81
N SER A 341 -16.58 3.02 18.52
CA SER A 341 -16.94 1.73 17.94
C SER A 341 -16.64 1.76 16.44
N PRO A 342 -16.50 0.60 15.76
CA PRO A 342 -16.26 0.59 14.32
C PRO A 342 -17.35 1.33 13.51
N GLU A 343 -18.62 1.18 13.91
CA GLU A 343 -19.75 1.87 13.26
C GLU A 343 -19.73 3.38 13.50
N LYS A 344 -19.40 3.84 14.72
CA LYS A 344 -19.40 5.27 15.04
C LYS A 344 -18.32 6.01 14.24
N LEU A 345 -17.13 5.44 14.10
CA LEU A 345 -16.10 6.04 13.25
C LEU A 345 -16.53 6.05 11.78
N LEU A 346 -17.03 4.92 11.26
CA LEU A 346 -17.50 4.83 9.88
C LEU A 346 -18.55 5.91 9.60
N LYS A 347 -19.53 6.07 10.49
CA LYS A 347 -20.55 7.10 10.40
C LYS A 347 -19.95 8.52 10.40
N ALA A 348 -18.99 8.80 11.29
CA ALA A 348 -18.34 10.11 11.37
C ALA A 348 -17.58 10.45 10.09
N VAL A 349 -16.79 9.50 9.57
CA VAL A 349 -16.06 9.66 8.30
C VAL A 349 -17.04 9.89 7.15
N MET A 350 -18.10 9.09 7.03
CA MET A 350 -19.10 9.25 5.97
C MET A 350 -19.84 10.59 6.06
N ALA A 351 -20.09 11.09 7.27
CA ALA A 351 -20.75 12.38 7.51
C ALA A 351 -19.94 13.59 6.97
N THR A 352 -18.64 13.43 6.72
CA THR A 352 -17.82 14.49 6.10
C THR A 352 -18.12 14.70 4.61
N GLY A 353 -18.94 13.84 4.00
CA GLY A 353 -19.29 13.91 2.58
C GLY A 353 -18.47 12.99 1.69
N VAL A 354 -17.80 11.97 2.25
CA VAL A 354 -16.97 11.02 1.50
C VAL A 354 -17.72 10.44 0.30
N THR A 355 -17.09 10.56 -0.86
CA THR A 355 -17.55 9.98 -2.13
C THR A 355 -16.74 8.75 -2.53
N SER A 356 -15.50 8.67 -2.04
CA SER A 356 -14.55 7.60 -2.35
C SER A 356 -13.95 7.09 -1.04
N PHE A 357 -14.43 5.93 -0.56
CA PHE A 357 -14.07 5.36 0.74
C PHE A 357 -13.14 4.16 0.57
N GLY A 358 -11.85 4.36 0.86
CA GLY A 358 -10.82 3.34 0.77
C GLY A 358 -10.50 2.67 2.10
N ALA A 359 -10.35 1.34 2.10
CA ALA A 359 -9.82 0.61 3.25
C ALA A 359 -9.24 -0.77 2.84
N GLY A 360 -8.41 -1.34 3.72
CA GLY A 360 -7.89 -2.70 3.54
C GLY A 360 -8.86 -3.81 3.98
N PRO A 361 -8.70 -5.04 3.48
CA PRO A 361 -9.53 -6.20 3.84
C PRO A 361 -9.68 -6.44 5.35
N ARG A 362 -8.63 -6.15 6.14
CA ARG A 362 -8.68 -6.30 7.60
C ARG A 362 -9.72 -5.37 8.24
N TYR A 363 -9.82 -4.12 7.78
CA TYR A 363 -10.80 -3.18 8.30
C TYR A 363 -12.24 -3.67 8.00
N PHE A 364 -12.49 -4.13 6.77
CA PHE A 364 -13.78 -4.71 6.40
C PHE A 364 -14.13 -5.97 7.22
N THR A 365 -13.15 -6.81 7.49
CA THR A 365 -13.33 -7.99 8.36
C THR A 365 -13.79 -7.61 9.77
N GLU A 366 -13.20 -6.56 10.35
CA GLU A 366 -13.59 -6.11 11.69
C GLU A 366 -14.98 -5.45 11.68
N LEU A 367 -15.35 -4.73 10.62
CA LEU A 367 -16.73 -4.25 10.44
C LEU A 367 -17.74 -5.40 10.33
N GLN A 368 -17.40 -6.46 9.58
CA GLN A 368 -18.23 -7.66 9.45
C GLN A 368 -18.43 -8.35 10.80
N LYS A 369 -17.34 -8.57 11.56
CA LYS A 369 -17.39 -9.17 12.90
C LYS A 369 -18.24 -8.36 13.88
N ALA A 370 -18.16 -7.03 13.77
CA ALA A 370 -18.96 -6.11 14.57
C ALA A 370 -20.42 -5.99 14.10
N GLY A 371 -20.83 -6.71 13.04
CA GLY A 371 -22.19 -6.70 12.53
C GLY A 371 -22.60 -5.37 11.88
N VAL A 372 -21.64 -4.58 11.40
CA VAL A 372 -21.91 -3.24 10.85
C VAL A 372 -22.58 -3.35 9.48
N ASN A 373 -23.71 -2.66 9.32
CA ASN A 373 -24.37 -2.40 8.04
C ASN A 373 -24.08 -0.96 7.60
N ALA A 374 -23.22 -0.77 6.61
CA ALA A 374 -22.75 0.55 6.19
C ALA A 374 -23.74 1.30 5.26
N LYS A 375 -24.71 0.62 4.63
CA LYS A 375 -25.66 1.17 3.66
C LYS A 375 -26.31 2.51 4.08
N PRO A 376 -26.73 2.71 5.35
CA PRO A 376 -27.34 3.98 5.76
C PRO A 376 -26.40 5.19 5.67
N TYR A 377 -25.08 4.96 5.62
CA TYR A 377 -24.05 6.01 5.66
C TYR A 377 -23.40 6.25 4.30
N THR A 378 -23.55 5.36 3.33
CA THR A 378 -22.81 5.37 2.05
C THR A 378 -23.54 6.08 0.91
N LYS A 379 -24.55 6.91 1.20
CA LYS A 379 -25.37 7.59 0.17
C LYS A 379 -24.55 8.36 -0.87
N ASN A 380 -23.49 9.03 -0.43
CA ASN A 380 -22.63 9.85 -1.30
C ASN A 380 -21.47 9.06 -1.93
N VAL A 381 -21.25 7.83 -1.48
CA VAL A 381 -20.14 7.00 -1.95
C VAL A 381 -20.49 6.44 -3.33
N ASP A 382 -19.57 6.52 -4.27
CA ASP A 382 -19.71 5.88 -5.59
C ASP A 382 -18.71 4.73 -5.78
N LYS A 383 -17.60 4.76 -5.04
CA LYS A 383 -16.52 3.76 -5.13
C LYS A 383 -15.89 3.44 -3.79
N ILE A 384 -15.43 2.19 -3.68
CA ILE A 384 -14.78 1.62 -2.51
C ILE A 384 -13.43 1.03 -2.92
N PRO A 385 -12.35 1.84 -2.93
CA PRO A 385 -11.01 1.32 -3.14
C PRO A 385 -10.60 0.32 -2.05
N SER A 386 -9.95 -0.78 -2.43
CA SER A 386 -9.39 -1.73 -1.49
C SER A 386 -7.98 -2.10 -1.86
N ALA A 387 -7.07 -2.01 -0.88
CA ALA A 387 -5.64 -2.22 -1.09
C ALA A 387 -4.97 -2.78 0.17
N GLY A 388 -3.72 -3.21 0.02
CA GLY A 388 -2.84 -3.61 1.13
C GLY A 388 -2.88 -5.10 1.49
N ALA A 389 -3.94 -5.83 1.13
CA ALA A 389 -4.04 -7.28 1.23
C ALA A 389 -5.03 -7.82 0.18
N LEU A 390 -5.08 -9.14 0.02
CA LEU A 390 -6.06 -9.81 -0.84
C LEU A 390 -7.48 -9.56 -0.34
N LEU A 391 -8.32 -8.95 -1.17
CA LEU A 391 -9.75 -8.88 -0.95
C LEU A 391 -10.37 -10.17 -1.50
N THR A 392 -10.76 -11.07 -0.63
CA THR A 392 -11.32 -12.36 -1.03
C THR A 392 -12.69 -12.20 -1.69
N GLU A 393 -13.12 -13.23 -2.43
CA GLU A 393 -14.46 -13.26 -3.04
C GLU A 393 -15.56 -13.06 -1.99
N ALA A 394 -15.48 -13.76 -0.86
CA ALA A 394 -16.47 -13.68 0.22
C ALA A 394 -16.51 -12.29 0.85
N MET A 395 -15.35 -11.67 1.10
CA MET A 395 -15.30 -10.31 1.64
C MET A 395 -15.81 -9.29 0.63
N ALA A 396 -15.50 -9.43 -0.66
CA ALA A 396 -16.02 -8.56 -1.71
C ALA A 396 -17.56 -8.64 -1.82
N LEU A 397 -18.13 -9.84 -1.69
CA LEU A 397 -19.59 -10.03 -1.61
C LEU A 397 -20.19 -9.37 -0.38
N TRP A 398 -19.55 -9.52 0.79
CA TRP A 398 -19.99 -8.86 2.01
C TRP A 398 -19.91 -7.34 1.91
N VAL A 399 -18.84 -6.78 1.33
CA VAL A 399 -18.71 -5.32 1.11
C VAL A 399 -19.82 -4.83 0.19
N ARG A 400 -20.13 -5.53 -0.91
CA ARG A 400 -21.26 -5.21 -1.80
C ARG A 400 -22.57 -5.16 -1.00
N ASP A 401 -22.80 -6.16 -0.16
CA ASP A 401 -24.06 -6.31 0.58
C ASP A 401 -24.16 -5.36 1.78
N SER A 402 -23.05 -4.98 2.41
CA SER A 402 -23.02 -4.07 3.57
C SER A 402 -22.92 -2.60 3.17
N PHE A 403 -22.28 -2.26 2.05
CA PHE A 403 -22.10 -0.87 1.60
C PHE A 403 -23.08 -0.45 0.50
N GLY A 404 -23.62 -1.41 -0.27
CA GLY A 404 -24.52 -1.15 -1.41
C GLY A 404 -24.01 -1.78 -2.71
N SER A 405 -24.91 -2.39 -3.47
CA SER A 405 -24.59 -3.09 -4.72
C SER A 405 -24.31 -2.15 -5.90
N ASP A 406 -24.64 -0.88 -5.76
CA ASP A 406 -24.41 0.18 -6.75
C ASP A 406 -23.05 0.88 -6.56
N LYS A 407 -22.24 0.43 -5.58
CA LYS A 407 -20.93 0.99 -5.26
C LYS A 407 -19.83 0.20 -5.99
N CYS A 408 -18.99 0.89 -6.76
CA CYS A 408 -17.90 0.24 -7.48
C CYS A 408 -16.77 -0.13 -6.52
N GLN A 409 -16.52 -1.43 -6.30
CA GLN A 409 -15.32 -1.86 -5.60
C GLN A 409 -14.11 -1.76 -6.53
N ILE A 410 -13.04 -1.13 -6.06
CA ILE A 410 -11.79 -0.97 -6.84
C ILE A 410 -10.67 -1.64 -6.07
N SER A 411 -10.47 -2.94 -6.30
CA SER A 411 -9.30 -3.62 -5.76
C SER A 411 -8.04 -3.15 -6.51
N THR A 412 -6.97 -2.85 -5.78
CA THR A 412 -5.68 -2.48 -6.37
C THR A 412 -4.54 -3.32 -5.80
N SER A 413 -3.54 -3.60 -6.63
CA SER A 413 -2.30 -4.27 -6.23
C SER A 413 -1.08 -3.51 -6.73
N GLY A 414 -0.14 -3.31 -5.82
CA GLY A 414 0.99 -2.42 -5.97
C GLY A 414 1.90 -2.52 -4.76
N GLY A 415 2.51 -1.40 -4.33
CA GLY A 415 3.42 -1.45 -3.20
C GLY A 415 4.10 -0.14 -2.86
N THR A 416 4.91 -0.20 -1.80
CA THR A 416 5.78 0.90 -1.35
C THR A 416 6.82 1.28 -2.40
N GLU A 417 7.18 0.32 -3.25
CA GLU A 417 8.15 0.42 -4.32
C GLU A 417 7.80 1.51 -5.31
N LEU A 418 6.55 1.57 -5.77
CA LEU A 418 6.10 2.51 -6.79
C LEU A 418 5.16 3.59 -6.26
N CYS A 419 4.76 3.54 -4.99
CA CYS A 419 3.76 4.45 -4.42
C CYS A 419 2.50 4.56 -5.32
N GLY A 420 2.00 3.39 -5.73
CA GLY A 420 1.00 3.24 -6.76
C GLY A 420 0.73 1.76 -7.04
N ASN A 421 0.14 1.47 -8.19
CA ASN A 421 -0.42 0.16 -8.49
C ASN A 421 0.03 -0.38 -9.85
N PHE A 422 0.33 -1.68 -9.93
CA PHE A 422 0.53 -2.40 -11.19
C PHE A 422 -0.80 -2.87 -11.78
N VAL A 423 -1.68 -3.38 -10.91
CA VAL A 423 -3.01 -3.85 -11.26
C VAL A 423 -4.03 -3.01 -10.49
N HIS A 424 -5.10 -2.61 -11.16
CA HIS A 424 -6.07 -1.63 -10.68
C HIS A 424 -7.51 -2.08 -10.99
N GLY A 425 -8.48 -1.29 -10.58
CA GLY A 425 -9.82 -1.30 -11.16
C GLY A 425 -10.10 -0.06 -12.03
N TRP A 426 -11.27 -0.02 -12.64
CA TRP A 426 -11.78 1.17 -13.32
C TRP A 426 -13.30 1.11 -13.26
N GLN A 427 -13.94 2.21 -12.84
CA GLN A 427 -15.40 2.27 -12.69
C GLN A 427 -16.17 2.07 -14.01
N GLY A 428 -15.50 2.12 -15.17
CA GLY A 428 -16.11 1.86 -16.47
C GLY A 428 -16.06 0.40 -16.93
N LYS A 429 -15.57 -0.53 -16.10
CA LYS A 429 -15.52 -1.97 -16.40
C LYS A 429 -16.33 -2.77 -15.36
N PRO A 430 -16.96 -3.89 -15.73
CA PRO A 430 -17.55 -4.80 -14.75
C PRO A 430 -16.53 -5.25 -13.70
N VAL A 431 -16.97 -5.34 -12.45
CA VAL A 431 -16.13 -5.81 -11.34
C VAL A 431 -16.65 -7.17 -10.88
N TYR A 432 -15.72 -8.10 -10.71
CA TYR A 432 -15.98 -9.45 -10.22
C TYR A 432 -15.36 -9.61 -8.84
N ALA A 433 -16.05 -10.34 -7.96
CA ALA A 433 -15.60 -10.57 -6.60
C ALA A 433 -14.23 -11.28 -6.59
N GLY A 434 -13.28 -10.75 -5.82
CA GLY A 434 -11.93 -11.30 -5.69
C GLY A 434 -10.96 -10.95 -6.83
N GLU A 435 -11.33 -10.06 -7.77
CA GLU A 435 -10.49 -9.72 -8.92
C GLU A 435 -10.16 -8.22 -9.00
N ASN A 436 -8.97 -7.93 -9.53
CA ASN A 436 -8.62 -6.63 -10.07
C ASN A 436 -9.03 -6.57 -11.55
N ALA A 437 -9.71 -5.49 -11.97
CA ALA A 437 -10.35 -5.46 -13.28
C ALA A 437 -9.40 -5.19 -14.47
N VAL A 438 -8.29 -4.47 -14.23
CA VAL A 438 -7.40 -3.97 -15.30
C VAL A 438 -5.94 -3.88 -14.86
N ILE A 439 -5.01 -3.94 -15.81
CA ILE A 439 -3.62 -3.49 -15.60
C ILE A 439 -3.60 -1.96 -15.65
N ASN A 440 -2.86 -1.30 -14.77
CA ASN A 440 -2.75 0.16 -14.73
C ASN A 440 -2.15 0.72 -16.05
N LEU A 441 -2.64 1.87 -16.53
CA LEU A 441 -2.14 2.48 -17.77
C LEU A 441 -0.64 2.81 -17.66
N GLY A 442 0.10 2.55 -18.74
CA GLY A 442 1.55 2.75 -18.80
C GLY A 442 2.37 1.66 -18.11
N MET A 443 1.74 0.62 -17.56
CA MET A 443 2.43 -0.52 -16.94
C MET A 443 2.37 -1.73 -17.88
N ASP A 444 3.53 -2.18 -18.36
CA ASP A 444 3.66 -3.38 -19.20
C ASP A 444 3.77 -4.65 -18.34
N VAL A 445 2.67 -4.94 -17.63
CA VAL A 445 2.58 -6.09 -16.73
C VAL A 445 2.35 -7.38 -17.51
N ASP A 446 3.10 -8.42 -17.14
CA ASP A 446 2.96 -9.79 -17.63
C ASP A 446 3.01 -10.77 -16.44
N ILE A 447 2.69 -12.03 -16.71
CA ILE A 447 2.72 -13.11 -15.73
C ILE A 447 3.80 -14.08 -16.16
N PHE A 448 4.92 -14.18 -15.46
CA PHE A 448 6.03 -15.05 -15.86
C PHE A 448 5.99 -16.41 -15.16
N THR A 449 6.19 -17.46 -15.95
CA THR A 449 6.57 -18.80 -15.50
C THR A 449 7.99 -18.78 -14.90
N PRO A 450 8.40 -19.81 -14.13
CA PRO A 450 9.77 -19.91 -13.63
C PRO A 450 10.85 -19.82 -14.73
N GLU A 451 10.51 -20.22 -15.96
CA GLU A 451 11.40 -20.17 -17.13
C GLU A 451 11.51 -18.78 -17.76
N GLY A 452 10.85 -17.76 -17.18
CA GLY A 452 10.86 -16.39 -17.69
C GLY A 452 10.03 -16.19 -18.97
N LYS A 453 9.00 -17.02 -19.17
CA LYS A 453 8.06 -16.92 -20.30
C LYS A 453 6.68 -16.48 -19.81
N SER A 454 5.95 -15.75 -20.63
CA SER A 454 4.55 -15.40 -20.35
C SER A 454 3.72 -16.66 -20.10
N ALA A 455 3.01 -16.67 -18.97
CA ALA A 455 2.14 -17.75 -18.55
C ALA A 455 0.89 -17.79 -19.45
N PRO A 456 0.43 -18.99 -19.84
CA PRO A 456 -0.87 -19.17 -20.47
C PRO A 456 -2.01 -18.55 -19.64
N MET A 457 -3.10 -18.20 -20.31
CA MET A 457 -4.29 -17.67 -19.62
C MET A 457 -4.85 -18.70 -18.62
N GLY A 458 -5.19 -18.23 -17.41
CA GLY A 458 -5.63 -19.09 -16.30
C GLY A 458 -4.50 -19.70 -15.47
N GLU A 459 -3.26 -19.70 -15.97
CA GLU A 459 -2.10 -20.19 -15.21
C GLU A 459 -1.55 -19.09 -14.30
N SER A 460 -1.08 -19.49 -13.11
CA SER A 460 -0.48 -18.60 -12.14
C SER A 460 1.03 -18.45 -12.37
N GLY A 461 1.56 -17.26 -12.17
CA GLY A 461 2.97 -16.95 -12.30
C GLY A 461 3.37 -15.67 -11.56
N GLU A 462 4.61 -15.25 -11.77
CA GLU A 462 5.18 -14.05 -11.17
C GLU A 462 4.62 -12.79 -11.84
N LEU A 463 4.12 -11.83 -11.06
CA LEU A 463 3.82 -10.49 -11.56
C LEU A 463 5.14 -9.81 -11.92
N VAL A 464 5.30 -9.54 -13.22
CA VAL A 464 6.44 -8.80 -13.74
C VAL A 464 6.01 -7.54 -14.48
N CYS A 465 6.90 -6.55 -14.60
CA CYS A 465 6.72 -5.40 -15.47
C CYS A 465 7.95 -5.25 -16.38
N ARG A 466 7.74 -5.28 -17.69
CA ARG A 466 8.83 -5.37 -18.68
C ARG A 466 9.36 -4.01 -19.13
N LYS A 467 8.55 -2.94 -18.99
CA LYS A 467 8.90 -1.59 -19.44
C LYS A 467 9.03 -0.62 -18.27
N PRO A 468 9.94 0.37 -18.37
CA PRO A 468 10.10 1.39 -17.34
C PRO A 468 8.81 2.21 -17.12
N PHE A 469 8.64 2.72 -15.90
CA PHE A 469 7.52 3.58 -15.51
C PHE A 469 8.02 4.76 -14.64
N PRO A 470 7.36 5.94 -14.67
CA PRO A 470 7.91 7.19 -14.15
C PRO A 470 8.07 7.25 -12.63
N ASN A 471 7.33 6.41 -11.90
CA ASN A 471 7.34 6.28 -10.45
C ASN A 471 8.09 5.04 -9.96
N MET A 472 9.01 4.51 -10.76
CA MET A 472 10.08 3.66 -10.21
C MET A 472 10.80 4.41 -9.08
N PRO A 473 11.26 3.73 -8.02
CA PRO A 473 12.07 4.36 -7.00
C PRO A 473 13.22 5.15 -7.63
N ALA A 474 13.37 6.41 -7.23
CA ALA A 474 14.47 7.27 -7.66
C ALA A 474 15.81 6.65 -7.23
N MET A 475 15.82 6.10 -6.01
CA MET A 475 16.94 5.33 -5.47
C MET A 475 16.50 4.49 -4.26
N PHE A 476 17.35 3.54 -3.87
CA PHE A 476 17.39 3.06 -2.50
C PHE A 476 18.35 3.90 -1.68
N TRP A 477 17.94 4.28 -0.48
CA TRP A 477 18.75 5.02 0.46
C TRP A 477 19.98 4.21 0.86
N ASN A 478 21.15 4.86 0.89
CA ASN A 478 22.43 4.23 1.19
C ASN A 478 22.73 2.97 0.32
N ASP A 479 22.38 3.00 -0.97
CA ASP A 479 22.65 1.91 -1.92
C ASP A 479 23.56 2.37 -3.08
N PRO A 480 24.87 2.54 -2.82
CA PRO A 480 25.81 3.00 -3.83
C PRO A 480 25.85 2.03 -5.02
N GLY A 481 25.68 2.58 -6.22
CA GLY A 481 25.60 1.79 -7.46
C GLY A 481 24.31 0.99 -7.63
N LYS A 482 23.25 1.27 -6.84
CA LYS A 482 21.93 0.63 -6.95
C LYS A 482 21.96 -0.90 -6.83
N LYS A 483 22.94 -1.47 -6.12
CA LYS A 483 23.15 -2.92 -6.06
C LYS A 483 21.99 -3.64 -5.38
N ARG A 484 21.53 -3.13 -4.23
CA ARG A 484 20.38 -3.71 -3.50
C ARG A 484 19.10 -3.51 -4.28
N TYR A 485 18.95 -2.37 -4.94
CA TYR A 485 17.80 -2.10 -5.80
C TYR A 485 17.75 -3.10 -6.96
N HIS A 486 18.85 -3.26 -7.69
CA HIS A 486 18.95 -4.22 -8.78
C HIS A 486 18.70 -5.65 -8.31
N ALA A 487 19.36 -6.05 -7.22
CA ALA A 487 19.18 -7.38 -6.63
C ALA A 487 17.74 -7.66 -6.23
N THR A 488 16.99 -6.64 -5.80
CA THR A 488 15.62 -6.84 -5.32
C THR A 488 14.63 -7.11 -6.45
N TYR A 489 14.77 -6.48 -7.63
CA TYR A 489 13.73 -6.54 -8.67
C TYR A 489 14.18 -7.05 -10.02
N PHE A 490 15.48 -7.11 -10.33
CA PHE A 490 15.98 -7.46 -11.66
C PHE A 490 16.87 -8.71 -11.70
N GLU A 491 17.18 -9.34 -10.56
CA GLU A 491 17.98 -10.58 -10.52
C GLU A 491 17.24 -11.81 -11.06
N SER A 492 15.93 -11.89 -10.85
CA SER A 492 15.14 -13.06 -11.28
C SER A 492 15.03 -13.17 -12.80
N PHE A 493 14.79 -12.03 -13.46
CA PHE A 493 14.59 -11.94 -14.90
C PHE A 493 15.34 -10.71 -15.44
N PRO A 494 16.35 -10.89 -16.32
CA PRO A 494 17.10 -9.76 -16.88
C PRO A 494 16.19 -8.74 -17.55
N HIS A 495 16.45 -7.45 -17.33
CA HIS A 495 15.67 -6.34 -17.91
C HIS A 495 14.17 -6.38 -17.61
N VAL A 496 13.74 -7.06 -16.54
CA VAL A 496 12.33 -7.20 -16.18
C VAL A 496 12.15 -7.01 -14.68
N TRP A 497 11.29 -6.08 -14.29
CA TRP A 497 10.94 -5.87 -12.89
C TRP A 497 10.13 -7.06 -12.37
N THR A 498 10.61 -7.71 -11.32
CA THR A 498 9.91 -8.79 -10.62
C THR A 498 9.33 -8.26 -9.31
N HIS A 499 8.01 -8.17 -9.20
CA HIS A 499 7.38 -7.49 -8.07
C HIS A 499 7.28 -8.36 -6.80
N GLY A 500 7.29 -9.68 -6.97
CA GLY A 500 7.16 -10.65 -5.87
C GLY A 500 5.72 -10.89 -5.43
N ASP A 501 4.74 -10.66 -6.31
CA ASP A 501 3.37 -11.13 -6.14
C ASP A 501 3.08 -12.26 -7.14
N PHE A 502 2.35 -13.27 -6.70
CA PHE A 502 1.95 -14.41 -7.53
C PHE A 502 0.52 -14.19 -8.02
N ILE A 503 0.33 -14.18 -9.33
CA ILE A 503 -0.92 -13.74 -9.95
C ILE A 503 -1.34 -14.66 -11.09
N ARG A 504 -2.63 -14.64 -11.42
CA ARG A 504 -3.16 -15.26 -12.65
C ARG A 504 -4.16 -14.33 -13.33
N LYS A 505 -4.30 -14.49 -14.64
CA LYS A 505 -5.36 -13.83 -15.43
C LYS A 505 -6.53 -14.78 -15.62
N ASN A 506 -7.72 -14.37 -15.21
CA ASN A 506 -8.92 -15.18 -15.34
C ASN A 506 -9.33 -15.29 -16.83
N PRO A 507 -9.51 -16.51 -17.38
CA PRO A 507 -9.85 -16.71 -18.79
C PRO A 507 -11.28 -16.29 -19.17
N GLU A 508 -12.20 -16.23 -18.19
CA GLU A 508 -13.61 -15.91 -18.43
C GLU A 508 -13.87 -14.40 -18.33
N THR A 509 -13.30 -13.75 -17.31
CA THR A 509 -13.55 -12.32 -17.03
C THR A 509 -12.47 -11.41 -17.60
N GLY A 510 -11.27 -11.94 -17.87
CA GLY A 510 -10.08 -11.17 -18.22
C GLY A 510 -9.48 -10.37 -17.05
N GLY A 511 -10.06 -10.49 -15.84
CA GLY A 511 -9.55 -9.89 -14.62
C GLY A 511 -8.31 -10.60 -14.10
N TYR A 512 -7.70 -10.03 -13.06
CA TYR A 512 -6.48 -10.54 -12.44
C TYR A 512 -6.76 -10.95 -11.00
N VAL A 513 -6.28 -12.12 -10.61
CA VAL A 513 -6.38 -12.64 -9.25
C VAL A 513 -4.99 -12.65 -8.63
N ILE A 514 -4.85 -11.99 -7.49
CA ILE A 514 -3.63 -12.03 -6.68
C ILE A 514 -3.72 -13.24 -5.74
N SER A 515 -2.85 -14.22 -5.90
CA SER A 515 -2.84 -15.44 -5.07
C SER A 515 -2.00 -15.30 -3.79
N GLY A 516 -1.19 -14.23 -3.67
CA GLY A 516 -0.37 -13.92 -2.50
C GLY A 516 1.03 -13.43 -2.89
N ARG A 517 1.95 -13.43 -1.92
CA ARG A 517 3.36 -13.10 -2.14
C ARG A 517 4.10 -14.29 -2.74
N SER A 518 5.01 -14.04 -3.68
CA SER A 518 5.79 -15.08 -4.36
C SER A 518 6.73 -15.85 -3.42
N ASP A 519 7.26 -15.20 -2.39
CA ASP A 519 8.07 -15.82 -1.34
C ASP A 519 7.24 -16.68 -0.35
N GLY A 520 5.92 -16.46 -0.32
CA GLY A 520 4.93 -17.29 0.37
C GLY A 520 4.32 -18.39 -0.49
N VAL A 521 4.69 -18.49 -1.78
CA VAL A 521 4.17 -19.54 -2.68
C VAL A 521 4.57 -20.91 -2.16
N LEU A 522 3.57 -21.77 -2.05
CA LEU A 522 3.65 -23.16 -1.67
C LEU A 522 4.03 -23.97 -2.91
N ASN A 523 4.98 -24.87 -2.78
CA ASN A 523 5.50 -25.72 -3.85
C ASN A 523 5.60 -27.21 -3.44
N PRO A 524 4.52 -27.85 -2.95
CA PRO A 524 4.57 -29.28 -2.65
C PRO A 524 4.75 -30.09 -3.93
N SER A 525 5.85 -30.84 -4.00
CA SER A 525 6.15 -31.76 -5.10
C SER A 525 6.09 -31.12 -6.50
N GLY A 526 6.53 -29.86 -6.62
CA GLY A 526 6.64 -29.16 -7.90
C GLY A 526 5.38 -28.42 -8.38
N ILE A 527 4.29 -28.38 -7.58
CA ILE A 527 3.12 -27.54 -7.89
C ILE A 527 3.17 -26.25 -7.10
N ARG A 528 3.32 -25.12 -7.81
CA ARG A 528 3.33 -23.77 -7.22
C ARG A 528 1.91 -23.20 -7.11
N PHE A 529 1.51 -22.83 -5.89
CA PHE A 529 0.24 -22.12 -5.65
C PHE A 529 0.34 -21.17 -4.46
N GLY A 530 -0.52 -20.16 -4.43
CA GLY A 530 -0.55 -19.16 -3.36
C GLY A 530 -1.45 -19.58 -2.20
N SER A 531 -1.09 -19.20 -0.97
CA SER A 531 -1.90 -19.44 0.23
C SER A 531 -3.32 -18.84 0.14
N GLY A 532 -3.49 -17.76 -0.64
CA GLY A 532 -4.78 -17.09 -0.89
C GLY A 532 -5.84 -18.00 -1.52
N GLU A 533 -5.45 -18.97 -2.33
CA GLU A 533 -6.35 -19.94 -2.93
C GLU A 533 -6.96 -20.88 -1.88
N ILE A 534 -6.18 -21.26 -0.86
CA ILE A 534 -6.67 -22.04 0.29
C ILE A 534 -7.56 -21.18 1.18
N TYR A 535 -7.21 -19.92 1.44
CA TYR A 535 -8.03 -19.02 2.26
C TYR A 535 -9.42 -18.80 1.67
N THR A 536 -9.51 -18.65 0.34
CA THR A 536 -10.78 -18.45 -0.37
C THR A 536 -11.71 -19.66 -0.18
N ILE A 537 -11.17 -20.87 -0.20
CA ILE A 537 -11.95 -22.10 0.04
C ILE A 537 -12.39 -22.21 1.49
N LEU A 538 -11.52 -21.88 2.44
CA LEU A 538 -11.87 -21.92 3.86
C LEU A 538 -12.98 -20.94 4.21
N GLU A 539 -12.95 -19.74 3.66
CA GLU A 539 -13.99 -18.74 3.88
C GLU A 539 -15.35 -19.20 3.31
N ARG A 540 -15.35 -19.83 2.12
CA ARG A 540 -16.58 -20.34 1.51
C ARG A 540 -17.14 -21.56 2.25
N GLU A 541 -16.28 -22.53 2.55
CA GLU A 541 -16.71 -23.87 2.94
C GLU A 541 -16.67 -24.07 4.46
N ALA A 542 -15.90 -23.28 5.20
CA ALA A 542 -15.61 -23.54 6.62
C ALA A 542 -15.73 -22.28 7.51
N SER A 543 -16.30 -21.16 7.03
CA SER A 543 -16.51 -19.93 7.84
C SER A 543 -17.43 -20.11 9.04
N GLY A 544 -18.25 -21.16 9.05
CA GLY A 544 -19.06 -21.55 10.21
C GLY A 544 -18.23 -22.06 11.39
N GLU A 545 -17.09 -22.70 11.10
CA GLU A 545 -16.27 -23.44 12.06
C GLU A 545 -14.90 -22.78 12.31
N VAL A 546 -14.34 -22.11 11.30
CA VAL A 546 -13.02 -21.48 11.28
C VAL A 546 -13.15 -19.97 11.46
N VAL A 547 -12.47 -19.42 12.46
CA VAL A 547 -12.40 -17.99 12.79
C VAL A 547 -11.30 -17.29 12.00
N ASP A 548 -10.13 -17.93 11.89
CA ASP A 548 -8.98 -17.43 11.12
C ASP A 548 -8.06 -18.61 10.74
N SER A 549 -7.14 -18.40 9.79
CA SER A 549 -6.23 -19.43 9.33
C SER A 549 -4.91 -18.88 8.79
N ILE A 550 -3.86 -19.70 8.79
CA ILE A 550 -2.62 -19.41 8.08
C ILE A 550 -2.10 -20.69 7.41
N CYS A 551 -1.78 -20.60 6.12
CA CYS A 551 -1.35 -21.70 5.27
C CYS A 551 0.10 -21.46 4.86
N VAL A 552 1.00 -22.38 5.24
CA VAL A 552 2.45 -22.16 5.15
C VAL A 552 3.16 -23.45 4.75
N GLY A 553 4.22 -23.32 3.95
CA GLY A 553 5.09 -24.43 3.57
C GLY A 553 6.13 -24.74 4.64
N GLN A 554 6.59 -25.98 4.66
CA GLN A 554 7.75 -26.45 5.41
C GLN A 554 8.66 -27.25 4.49
N GLN A 555 9.92 -26.82 4.39
CA GLN A 555 10.97 -27.51 3.66
C GLN A 555 12.26 -27.46 4.49
N ARG A 556 12.52 -28.51 5.27
CA ARG A 556 13.78 -28.67 6.02
C ARG A 556 14.84 -29.31 5.13
N GLU A 557 16.12 -29.26 5.52
CA GLU A 557 17.22 -29.86 4.75
C GLU A 557 17.03 -31.36 4.50
N GLN A 558 16.40 -32.07 5.44
CA GLN A 558 16.09 -33.50 5.33
C GLN A 558 14.81 -33.82 4.55
N ASP A 559 13.96 -32.83 4.25
CA ASP A 559 12.67 -33.07 3.62
C ASP A 559 12.85 -33.24 2.10
N GLN A 560 12.22 -34.26 1.51
CA GLN A 560 12.31 -34.52 0.05
C GLN A 560 11.54 -33.50 -0.80
N SER A 561 10.47 -32.93 -0.25
CA SER A 561 9.63 -31.94 -0.90
C SER A 561 8.87 -31.12 0.13
N GLU A 562 8.36 -29.96 -0.30
CA GLU A 562 7.69 -29.07 0.63
C GLU A 562 6.38 -29.70 1.11
N ARG A 563 6.13 -29.59 2.41
CA ARG A 563 4.88 -30.02 3.04
C ARG A 563 4.09 -28.80 3.43
N VAL A 564 2.79 -28.82 3.15
CA VAL A 564 1.90 -27.69 3.40
C VAL A 564 1.20 -27.89 4.74
N PHE A 565 1.28 -26.88 5.60
CA PHE A 565 0.62 -26.81 6.89
C PHE A 565 -0.55 -25.84 6.82
N LEU A 566 -1.70 -26.26 7.34
CA LEU A 566 -2.83 -25.39 7.57
C LEU A 566 -3.12 -25.28 9.06
N PHE A 567 -2.81 -24.12 9.63
CA PHE A 567 -3.16 -23.79 11.00
C PHE A 567 -4.50 -23.08 11.04
N LEU A 568 -5.38 -23.54 11.92
CA LEU A 568 -6.77 -23.10 12.03
C LEU A 568 -7.03 -22.56 13.43
N LEU A 569 -7.47 -21.32 13.52
CA LEU A 569 -8.14 -20.81 14.71
C LEU A 569 -9.62 -21.16 14.57
N THR A 570 -10.09 -22.16 15.31
CA THR A 570 -11.47 -22.67 15.23
C THR A 570 -12.30 -22.20 16.42
N LYS A 571 -13.62 -22.08 16.26
CA LYS A 571 -14.53 -21.68 17.35
C LYS A 571 -14.46 -22.62 18.56
N ASP A 572 -14.29 -23.91 18.30
CA ASP A 572 -14.25 -24.96 19.33
C ASP A 572 -12.82 -25.28 19.82
N GLY A 573 -11.81 -24.52 19.36
CA GLY A 573 -10.40 -24.73 19.72
C GLY A 573 -9.76 -26.03 19.22
N ALA A 574 -10.45 -26.82 18.38
CA ALA A 574 -9.95 -28.08 17.82
C ALA A 574 -10.35 -28.28 16.35
N VAL A 575 -9.50 -28.96 15.57
CA VAL A 575 -9.84 -29.41 14.21
C VAL A 575 -10.49 -30.79 14.32
N SER A 576 -11.80 -30.86 14.16
CA SER A 576 -12.50 -32.15 14.16
C SER A 576 -12.20 -32.95 12.87
N PRO A 577 -12.23 -34.29 12.90
CA PRO A 577 -12.07 -35.11 11.69
C PRO A 577 -13.07 -34.76 10.57
N LYS A 578 -14.27 -34.32 10.97
CA LYS A 578 -15.30 -33.85 10.03
C LYS A 578 -14.89 -32.55 9.35
N LEU A 579 -14.36 -31.59 10.10
CA LEU A 579 -13.87 -30.31 9.57
C LEU A 579 -12.67 -30.52 8.66
N GLU A 580 -11.68 -31.31 9.09
CA GLU A 580 -10.52 -31.65 8.26
C GLU A 580 -10.95 -32.29 6.94
N LYS A 581 -11.81 -33.32 6.99
CA LYS A 581 -12.32 -33.97 5.79
C LYS A 581 -13.04 -32.99 4.86
N LYS A 582 -13.91 -32.13 5.42
CA LYS A 582 -14.63 -31.10 4.67
C LYS A 582 -13.67 -30.18 3.89
N ILE A 583 -12.62 -29.70 4.56
CA ILE A 583 -11.62 -28.82 3.94
C ILE A 583 -10.82 -29.59 2.88
N ARG A 584 -10.34 -30.80 3.17
CA ARG A 584 -9.61 -31.63 2.21
C ARG A 584 -10.42 -31.89 0.94
N ASP A 585 -11.70 -32.26 1.10
CA ASP A 585 -12.60 -32.55 -0.01
C ASP A 585 -12.85 -31.28 -0.86
N ALA A 586 -13.05 -30.12 -0.23
CA ALA A 586 -13.23 -28.85 -0.93
C ALA A 586 -11.99 -28.40 -1.70
N VAL A 587 -10.81 -28.44 -1.07
CA VAL A 587 -9.53 -28.09 -1.71
C VAL A 587 -9.25 -29.00 -2.91
N SER A 588 -9.50 -30.31 -2.75
CA SER A 588 -9.32 -31.26 -3.85
C SER A 588 -10.29 -31.03 -5.02
N ARG A 589 -11.52 -30.61 -4.73
CA ARG A 589 -12.58 -30.40 -5.73
C ARG A 589 -12.37 -29.09 -6.49
N ASP A 590 -12.06 -28.02 -5.78
CA ASP A 590 -12.07 -26.65 -6.33
C ASP A 590 -10.69 -26.22 -6.86
N LEU A 591 -9.62 -26.92 -6.44
CA LEU A 591 -8.26 -26.77 -6.97
C LEU A 591 -7.77 -28.12 -7.52
N SER A 592 -6.99 -28.87 -6.73
CA SER A 592 -6.60 -30.24 -7.06
C SER A 592 -6.15 -31.00 -5.82
N ARG A 593 -6.04 -32.32 -5.91
CA ARG A 593 -5.51 -33.18 -4.82
C ARG A 593 -4.13 -32.74 -4.32
N ARG A 594 -3.33 -32.12 -5.18
CA ARG A 594 -1.97 -31.65 -4.85
C ARG A 594 -1.96 -30.33 -4.08
N HIS A 595 -3.08 -29.60 -4.05
CA HIS A 595 -3.24 -28.38 -3.23
C HIS A 595 -3.64 -28.71 -1.78
N VAL A 596 -4.03 -29.95 -1.49
CA VAL A 596 -4.52 -30.36 -0.16
C VAL A 596 -3.37 -30.27 0.84
N PRO A 597 -3.51 -29.50 1.94
CA PRO A 597 -2.51 -29.45 3.00
C PRO A 597 -2.18 -30.84 3.56
N HIS A 598 -0.92 -31.04 3.94
CA HIS A 598 -0.48 -32.28 4.57
C HIS A 598 -1.00 -32.35 6.00
N PHE A 599 -0.83 -31.25 6.74
CA PHE A 599 -1.16 -31.17 8.15
C PHE A 599 -2.22 -30.10 8.44
N PHE A 600 -3.07 -30.41 9.41
CA PHE A 600 -4.13 -29.55 9.91
C PHE A 600 -3.98 -29.45 11.43
N PHE A 601 -3.80 -28.23 11.94
CA PHE A 601 -3.59 -28.02 13.38
C PHE A 601 -4.49 -26.91 13.90
N ALA A 602 -5.07 -27.12 15.08
CA ALA A 602 -5.75 -26.06 15.80
C ALA A 602 -4.71 -25.21 16.54
N VAL A 603 -4.87 -23.89 16.49
CA VAL A 603 -4.00 -22.94 17.20
C VAL A 603 -4.83 -21.94 17.99
N SER A 604 -4.25 -21.39 19.05
CA SER A 604 -4.88 -20.36 19.87
C SER A 604 -4.85 -18.97 19.23
N GLN A 605 -3.91 -18.69 18.33
CA GLN A 605 -3.76 -17.40 17.68
C GLN A 605 -2.99 -17.49 16.36
N ILE A 606 -3.40 -16.69 15.36
CA ILE A 606 -2.70 -16.52 14.08
C ILE A 606 -1.70 -15.35 14.17
N PRO A 607 -0.45 -15.49 13.69
CA PRO A 607 0.55 -14.45 13.80
C PRO A 607 0.36 -13.35 12.73
N TYR A 608 0.28 -12.08 13.17
CA TYR A 608 0.17 -10.89 12.32
C TYR A 608 1.25 -9.87 12.66
N ASN A 609 1.73 -9.11 11.67
CA ASN A 609 2.58 -7.94 11.92
C ASN A 609 1.77 -6.71 12.37
N VAL A 610 2.48 -5.65 12.74
CA VAL A 610 1.90 -4.35 13.15
C VAL A 610 1.01 -3.69 12.08
N ASN A 611 1.17 -4.05 10.80
CA ASN A 611 0.35 -3.55 9.69
C ASN A 611 -0.86 -4.48 9.40
N GLY A 612 -1.14 -5.47 10.25
CA GLY A 612 -2.26 -6.39 10.08
C GLY A 612 -2.09 -7.44 8.98
N LYS A 613 -0.86 -7.73 8.53
CA LYS A 613 -0.57 -8.79 7.54
C LYS A 613 -0.15 -10.09 8.23
N LYS A 614 -0.64 -11.23 7.73
CA LYS A 614 -0.25 -12.58 8.21
C LYS A 614 1.26 -12.79 8.06
N LEU A 615 1.91 -13.35 9.08
CA LEU A 615 3.35 -13.63 9.08
C LEU A 615 3.69 -14.96 8.37
N GLU A 616 3.27 -15.13 7.11
CA GLU A 616 3.48 -16.38 6.35
C GLU A 616 4.97 -16.71 6.16
N ILE A 617 5.78 -15.73 5.73
CA ILE A 617 7.21 -15.92 5.48
C ILE A 617 7.99 -16.14 6.78
N PRO A 618 7.80 -15.35 7.86
CA PRO A 618 8.43 -15.66 9.14
C PRO A 618 8.04 -17.03 9.69
N LEU A 619 6.75 -17.40 9.60
CA LEU A 619 6.29 -18.71 10.05
C LEU A 619 6.91 -19.83 9.22
N ARG A 620 7.03 -19.69 7.89
CA ARG A 620 7.72 -20.64 7.01
C ARG A 620 9.15 -20.88 7.46
N ALA A 621 9.86 -19.81 7.81
CA ALA A 621 11.22 -19.90 8.31
C ALA A 621 11.28 -20.66 9.65
N VAL A 622 10.38 -20.41 10.59
CA VAL A 622 10.31 -21.14 11.87
C VAL A 622 10.01 -22.63 11.65
N LEU A 623 9.08 -22.95 10.77
CA LEU A 623 8.74 -24.32 10.44
C LEU A 623 9.88 -25.05 9.70
N SER A 624 10.70 -24.33 8.93
CA SER A 624 11.76 -24.95 8.11
C SER A 624 13.14 -24.96 8.77
N GLU A 625 13.40 -24.03 9.70
CA GLU A 625 14.73 -23.82 10.32
C GLU A 625 14.70 -23.94 11.86
N GLY A 626 13.52 -24.08 12.46
CA GLY A 626 13.36 -24.19 13.90
C GLY A 626 13.88 -22.95 14.65
N LYS A 627 14.57 -23.16 15.77
CA LYS A 627 15.13 -22.07 16.59
C LYS A 627 16.15 -21.21 15.83
N THR A 628 16.80 -21.75 14.80
CA THR A 628 17.80 -20.99 14.04
C THR A 628 17.18 -19.85 13.23
N ALA A 629 15.87 -19.92 12.91
CA ALA A 629 15.14 -18.85 12.24
C ALA A 629 15.25 -17.50 12.99
N PHE A 630 15.17 -17.54 14.32
CA PHE A 630 15.24 -16.36 15.19
C PHE A 630 16.64 -15.74 15.28
N THR A 631 17.67 -16.49 14.91
CA THR A 631 19.06 -16.00 14.90
C THR A 631 19.45 -15.41 13.54
N ARG A 632 18.88 -15.93 12.46
CA ARG A 632 19.19 -15.53 11.07
C ARG A 632 18.39 -14.31 10.61
N ARG A 633 17.25 -14.05 11.25
CA ARG A 633 16.32 -12.99 10.88
C ARG A 633 16.05 -12.10 12.07
N LYS A 634 15.70 -10.84 11.80
CA LYS A 634 15.28 -9.88 12.81
C LYS A 634 13.77 -9.89 12.89
N PHE A 635 13.24 -10.16 14.09
CA PHE A 635 11.83 -10.11 14.43
C PHE A 635 11.62 -9.13 15.59
N THR A 636 10.43 -8.52 15.70
CA THR A 636 10.09 -7.76 16.91
C THR A 636 9.86 -8.71 18.09
N ALA A 637 9.88 -8.19 19.33
CA ALA A 637 9.62 -9.02 20.51
C ALA A 637 8.24 -9.67 20.46
N GLU A 638 7.24 -8.95 19.97
CA GLU A 638 5.87 -9.43 19.78
C GLU A 638 5.80 -10.53 18.71
N GLU A 639 6.52 -10.35 17.59
CA GLU A 639 6.60 -11.37 16.54
C GLU A 639 7.28 -12.64 17.05
N ILE A 640 8.35 -12.52 17.84
CA ILE A 640 9.04 -13.66 18.45
C ILE A 640 8.07 -14.46 19.32
N GLN A 641 7.37 -13.79 20.24
CA GLN A 641 6.44 -14.44 21.16
C GLN A 641 5.33 -15.21 20.42
N LEU A 642 4.80 -14.63 19.34
CA LEU A 642 3.78 -15.29 18.52
C LEU A 642 4.34 -16.49 17.75
N LEU A 643 5.53 -16.34 17.17
CA LEU A 643 6.17 -17.37 16.34
C LEU A 643 6.73 -18.54 17.17
N GLU A 644 7.14 -18.31 18.42
CA GLU A 644 7.59 -19.37 19.34
C GLU A 644 6.50 -20.42 19.60
N LEU A 645 5.22 -20.03 19.57
CA LEU A 645 4.09 -20.96 19.67
C LEU A 645 4.09 -22.02 18.57
N TYR A 646 4.78 -21.77 17.47
CA TYR A 646 4.84 -22.64 16.31
C TYR A 646 6.12 -23.50 16.24
N LEU A 647 7.09 -23.26 17.12
CA LEU A 647 8.33 -24.06 17.18
C LEU A 647 8.12 -25.57 17.28
N PRO A 648 7.13 -26.10 18.04
CA PRO A 648 6.91 -27.54 18.11
C PRO A 648 6.63 -28.19 16.75
N TYR A 649 6.05 -27.45 15.80
CA TYR A 649 5.71 -27.96 14.46
C TYR A 649 6.93 -28.05 13.53
N PHE A 650 8.10 -27.53 13.92
CA PHE A 650 9.36 -27.78 13.20
C PHE A 650 9.68 -29.28 13.15
N GLU A 651 9.41 -30.02 14.23
CA GLU A 651 9.52 -31.48 14.30
C GLU A 651 8.11 -32.10 14.36
N VAL A 652 7.31 -31.81 13.33
CA VAL A 652 5.90 -32.23 13.25
C VAL A 652 5.69 -33.72 13.49
N GLU A 653 6.67 -34.55 13.13
CA GLU A 653 6.64 -36.01 13.31
C GLU A 653 6.43 -36.38 14.77
N LYS A 654 7.08 -35.67 15.71
CA LYS A 654 6.93 -35.91 17.15
C LYS A 654 5.51 -35.59 17.66
N LEU A 655 4.78 -34.74 16.93
CA LEU A 655 3.39 -34.38 17.24
C LEU A 655 2.39 -35.35 16.61
N THR A 656 2.76 -36.00 15.49
CA THR A 656 1.89 -36.92 14.75
C THR A 656 2.11 -38.39 15.10
N GLU A 657 3.27 -38.77 15.63
CA GLU A 657 3.61 -40.15 16.07
C GLU A 657 2.67 -40.67 17.19
N GLY A 658 1.97 -39.80 17.91
CA GLY A 658 0.87 -40.19 18.82
C GLY A 658 -0.41 -40.69 18.13
N ASN A 659 -0.52 -40.53 16.80
CA ASN A 659 -1.71 -40.82 15.98
C ASN A 659 -1.45 -41.76 14.79
N GLU A 660 -0.22 -42.26 14.57
CA GLU A 660 0.16 -43.13 13.44
C GLU A 660 -0.29 -44.61 13.59
N GLY A 661 -1.48 -44.80 14.14
CA GLY A 661 -2.15 -46.08 14.23
C GLY A 661 -3.16 -46.31 13.11
N LYS A 662 -2.97 -45.80 11.88
CA LYS A 662 -3.63 -46.31 10.65
C LYS A 662 -3.22 -45.55 9.39
N VAL A 663 -2.85 -46.33 8.38
CA VAL A 663 -2.71 -46.04 6.93
C VAL A 663 -1.25 -45.98 6.46
N LYS A 664 -0.65 -47.18 6.38
CA LYS A 664 0.44 -47.47 5.45
C LYS A 664 -0.08 -47.42 4.01
N SER A 665 0.53 -46.55 3.23
CA SER A 665 0.86 -46.66 1.80
C SER A 665 -0.04 -47.51 0.90
N LYS A 666 -0.70 -46.84 -0.06
CA LYS A 666 -0.50 -47.16 -1.47
C LYS A 666 -0.35 -45.84 -2.24
N LEU A 667 0.84 -45.71 -2.84
CA LEU A 667 1.19 -44.73 -3.87
C LEU A 667 0.18 -44.76 -5.03
#